data_AF-A0A965NZN0-F1
#
_entry.id   AF-A0A965NZN0-F1
#
_cell.length_a   1.000
_cell.length_b   1.000
_cell.length_c   1.000
_cell.angle_alpha   90.00
_cell.angle_beta   90.00
_cell.angle_gamma   90.00
#
_symmetry.space_group_name_H-M   'P 1'
#
loop_
_entity.id
_entity.type
_entity.pdbx_description
1 polymer ?
#
loop_
_entity_poly.entity_id
_entity_poly.type
_entity_poly.pdbx_seq_one_letter_code
_entity_poly.pdbx_strand_id
1 'polypeptide(L)'
;MRIAHTADIHIRALSRHDEYRETFQDFIDDCRSQRVDHIFVGGDIFHTKTTGISPEYIDLLTWWLKSMAEVAPVHLILGNHDGNLVNASRQDAVSPIVDALGDDRIKLYKKSGAYELQPGYSLCVFSIFDEDGWKDVSPVDGSVNIAAYHGPVWGSQTETDWLVEDGMRTGFFDKYDFTLLGDIHKRQDLLLRDGRPVMCYPGTLIQQNYAEELVHGYLIWDIQSSLDWNVEFRKLKNRKPYVTIDWSGSVDDTFTAAKRYPKGSRFRFRFHEHVTQDDVHLLSEKVKTALHATEVTYKSDAPPESRVSLLDSDSEDFAEDIRSPDAIVKLIKEHHSEKEISDEDLQIITSQVKTCLSAASTGEEVTRGAKWTLNHMKWDNVFVYGEDNTIDFDKLKGIVGIFGPNRIGKSSVVGTIMYSLFNTTDRGPMKNLHVCNMRKPYCSSKVIITHNGTPYVIERQTTKSTNRRGVTSASTDLNLYRIREDGEFEDMCGEQRNDTEKTIRNLIGSADDFLLTSLSAQGDANAFISQGSSKRRQVLTRFLDLDVFDRMHDVASKDLNLLKGQLRNFPERDWSTLEKGNKTELASLTDLLDRINSVFEENQSRLTMLRSEMSTHNAKPVTQHDVEVQEERVSTLEKKSEDCTELIANLTAEKNDLETKLDAIETVISRYDVTALKRKQDAQRTLEKAIVELRHSADRELTTLTQQKKSLKILDEVPCGDDYPTCKFIKDAHGIKLKLSQQEQAVTRAQDALKEAETAAVAAKDDTIDDKLSKHAKASDLAAKLRLEISRKETELERQRSTCDSCGSSLDEAKKTLVALKSALNEKESKIVSRIRIEMDEISRKLKALEEKKITAIDSRSKLKAMIDNLRVEKERRDELLAKMRVQELVSTAFSKKGIPMLITKTQLPRINAEVSKVLQGIVDFTIELENDEESDALEIYINYGDSKRVVELCSGMEKTIASIALRAAMTNITTLPKPDIFIIDEGFGTLDNAGVESCNRLLASLKNQFKTVVVITHVDGIKDAADHIIEITRNEKDSRVEIA
;
A
#
# COMPACT_ATOMS: atom_id res chain seq x y z
N MET A 1 -5.85 -72.88 -22.71
CA MET A 1 -6.61 -71.91 -21.92
C MET A 1 -6.30 -70.52 -22.45
N ARG A 2 -7.31 -69.76 -22.84
CA ARG A 2 -7.17 -68.38 -23.34
C ARG A 2 -7.64 -67.37 -22.30
N ILE A 3 -6.74 -66.49 -21.86
CA ILE A 3 -7.05 -65.43 -20.89
C ILE A 3 -6.94 -64.07 -21.59
N ALA A 4 -8.01 -63.28 -21.56
CA ALA A 4 -7.91 -61.84 -21.83
C ALA A 4 -7.43 -61.12 -20.56
N HIS A 5 -6.28 -60.48 -20.62
CA HIS A 5 -5.66 -59.75 -19.52
C HIS A 5 -5.70 -58.24 -19.79
N THR A 6 -6.43 -57.51 -18.95
CA THR A 6 -6.50 -56.04 -18.92
C THR A 6 -6.25 -55.53 -17.50
N ALA A 7 -5.81 -54.29 -17.33
CA ALA A 7 -5.62 -53.64 -16.03
C ALA A 7 -5.78 -52.12 -16.17
N ASP A 8 -5.72 -51.40 -15.05
CA ASP A 8 -5.58 -49.93 -15.04
C ASP A 8 -6.70 -49.23 -15.81
N ILE A 9 -7.94 -49.60 -15.50
CA ILE A 9 -9.15 -49.21 -16.23
C ILE A 9 -9.50 -47.73 -15.97
N HIS A 10 -9.32 -47.28 -14.73
CA HIS A 10 -9.55 -45.93 -14.25
C HIS A 10 -10.85 -45.30 -14.77
N ILE A 11 -11.99 -45.92 -14.51
CA ILE A 11 -13.29 -45.30 -14.83
C ILE A 11 -13.43 -44.01 -14.01
N ARG A 12 -13.56 -42.88 -14.71
CA ARG A 12 -13.77 -41.56 -14.07
C ARG A 12 -15.20 -41.42 -13.55
N ALA A 13 -15.37 -40.60 -12.50
CA ALA A 13 -16.66 -40.37 -11.86
C ALA A 13 -17.75 -39.78 -12.78
N LEU A 14 -17.50 -38.64 -13.42
CA LEU A 14 -18.54 -37.83 -14.09
C LEU A 14 -18.25 -37.55 -15.57
N SER A 15 -17.20 -38.13 -16.15
CA SER A 15 -16.74 -37.77 -17.49
C SER A 15 -16.28 -38.98 -18.29
N ARG A 16 -16.33 -38.85 -19.63
CA ARG A 16 -15.88 -39.86 -20.61
C ARG A 16 -16.68 -41.17 -20.66
N HIS A 17 -17.86 -41.25 -20.03
CA HIS A 17 -18.62 -42.50 -19.95
C HIS A 17 -19.04 -43.06 -21.31
N ASP A 18 -19.40 -42.20 -22.27
CA ASP A 18 -19.66 -42.62 -23.64
C ASP A 18 -18.42 -43.22 -24.30
N GLU A 19 -17.25 -42.61 -24.05
CA GLU A 19 -15.96 -43.05 -24.59
C GLU A 19 -15.52 -44.40 -23.99
N TYR A 20 -15.69 -44.57 -22.67
CA TYR A 20 -15.47 -45.85 -21.99
C TYR A 20 -16.42 -46.91 -22.53
N ARG A 21 -17.72 -46.61 -22.63
CA ARG A 21 -18.73 -47.56 -23.11
C ARG A 21 -18.42 -48.05 -24.53
N GLU A 22 -18.05 -47.16 -25.44
CA GLU A 22 -17.65 -47.54 -26.81
C GLU A 22 -16.39 -48.43 -26.81
N THR A 23 -15.35 -48.05 -26.07
CA THR A 23 -14.07 -48.79 -26.05
C THR A 23 -14.21 -50.16 -25.37
N PHE A 24 -14.99 -50.22 -24.29
CA PHE A 24 -15.25 -51.45 -23.56
C PHE A 24 -16.14 -52.39 -24.37
N GLN A 25 -17.07 -51.87 -25.17
CA GLN A 25 -17.84 -52.67 -26.11
C GLN A 25 -16.93 -53.30 -27.18
N ASP A 26 -16.01 -52.51 -27.77
CA ASP A 26 -15.02 -53.02 -28.73
C ASP A 26 -14.15 -54.15 -28.10
N PHE A 27 -13.75 -54.00 -26.83
CA PHE A 27 -13.05 -55.03 -26.06
C PHE A 27 -13.88 -56.31 -25.87
N ILE A 28 -15.14 -56.18 -25.43
CA ILE A 28 -16.05 -57.31 -25.20
C ILE A 28 -16.29 -58.08 -26.50
N ASP A 29 -16.51 -57.37 -27.61
CA ASP A 29 -16.76 -57.98 -28.91
C ASP A 29 -15.51 -58.69 -29.46
N ASP A 30 -14.31 -58.11 -29.29
CA ASP A 30 -13.06 -58.79 -29.65
C ASP A 30 -12.84 -60.04 -28.78
N CYS A 31 -13.03 -59.96 -27.46
CA CYS A 31 -12.94 -61.13 -26.56
C CYS A 31 -13.87 -62.26 -27.00
N ARG A 32 -15.12 -61.94 -27.37
CA ARG A 32 -16.09 -62.92 -27.90
C ARG A 32 -15.60 -63.54 -29.20
N SER A 33 -15.02 -62.75 -30.10
CA SER A 33 -14.47 -63.24 -31.37
C SER A 33 -13.27 -64.17 -31.18
N GLN A 34 -12.42 -63.87 -30.19
CA GLN A 34 -11.22 -64.64 -29.87
C GLN A 34 -11.50 -65.92 -29.08
N ARG A 35 -12.75 -66.10 -28.63
CA ARG A 35 -13.23 -67.23 -27.82
C ARG A 35 -12.35 -67.42 -26.58
N VAL A 36 -12.22 -66.36 -25.80
CA VAL A 36 -11.47 -66.39 -24.54
C VAL A 36 -12.19 -67.29 -23.52
N ASP A 37 -11.42 -68.06 -22.77
CA ASP A 37 -11.93 -68.95 -21.72
C ASP A 37 -12.13 -68.20 -20.39
N HIS A 38 -11.28 -67.18 -20.13
CA HIS A 38 -11.31 -66.36 -18.92
C HIS A 38 -10.99 -64.89 -19.25
N ILE A 39 -11.54 -63.96 -18.48
CA ILE A 39 -11.18 -62.53 -18.51
C ILE A 39 -10.58 -62.18 -17.14
N PHE A 40 -9.37 -61.63 -17.12
CA PHE A 40 -8.70 -61.16 -15.93
C PHE A 40 -8.52 -59.63 -15.96
N VAL A 41 -8.96 -58.96 -14.90
CA VAL A 41 -8.82 -57.52 -14.67
C VAL A 41 -7.87 -57.28 -13.50
N GLY A 42 -6.67 -56.79 -13.83
CA GLY A 42 -5.55 -56.59 -12.93
C GLY A 42 -5.61 -55.33 -12.08
N GLY A 43 -6.77 -54.94 -11.54
CA GLY A 43 -6.90 -53.79 -10.63
C GLY A 43 -7.06 -52.42 -11.29
N ASP A 44 -7.18 -51.39 -10.45
CA ASP A 44 -7.43 -50.00 -10.81
C ASP A 44 -8.65 -49.80 -11.70
N ILE A 45 -9.77 -50.33 -11.23
CA ILE A 45 -11.06 -50.24 -11.91
C ILE A 45 -11.63 -48.82 -11.81
N PHE A 46 -11.53 -48.20 -10.63
CA PHE A 46 -11.97 -46.83 -10.38
C PHE A 46 -10.81 -45.84 -10.39
N HIS A 47 -11.05 -44.59 -10.81
CA HIS A 47 -9.99 -43.59 -10.91
C HIS A 47 -9.63 -42.93 -9.57
N THR A 48 -10.58 -42.74 -8.65
CA THR A 48 -10.44 -41.83 -7.50
C THR A 48 -10.60 -42.51 -6.14
N LYS A 49 -10.10 -43.75 -5.96
CA LYS A 49 -10.09 -44.48 -4.68
C LYS A 49 -11.50 -44.73 -4.14
N THR A 50 -11.97 -43.88 -3.24
CA THR A 50 -13.30 -44.03 -2.58
C THR A 50 -14.11 -42.74 -2.63
N THR A 51 -13.66 -41.74 -3.40
CA THR A 51 -14.29 -40.41 -3.50
C THR A 51 -14.89 -40.22 -4.88
N GLY A 52 -16.04 -39.52 -4.95
CA GLY A 52 -16.67 -39.21 -6.22
C GLY A 52 -17.40 -40.38 -6.89
N ILE A 53 -17.78 -41.43 -6.14
CA ILE A 53 -18.63 -42.50 -6.67
C ILE A 53 -19.96 -41.87 -7.11
N SER A 54 -20.26 -41.99 -8.40
CA SER A 54 -21.45 -41.41 -9.04
C SER A 54 -22.42 -42.52 -9.48
N PRO A 55 -23.72 -42.22 -9.66
CA PRO A 55 -24.67 -43.14 -10.27
C PRO A 55 -24.20 -43.66 -11.63
N GLU A 56 -23.57 -42.79 -12.44
CA GLU A 56 -23.12 -43.10 -13.79
C GLU A 56 -21.91 -44.07 -13.78
N TYR A 57 -20.98 -43.93 -12.81
CA TYR A 57 -19.90 -44.91 -12.62
C TYR A 57 -20.46 -46.28 -12.24
N ILE A 58 -21.41 -46.32 -11.30
CA ILE A 58 -22.05 -47.57 -10.86
C ILE A 58 -22.75 -48.24 -12.05
N ASP A 59 -23.49 -47.48 -12.87
CA ASP A 59 -24.16 -47.99 -14.07
C ASP A 59 -23.15 -48.57 -15.08
N LEU A 60 -22.09 -47.79 -15.40
CA LEU A 60 -21.09 -48.20 -16.38
C LEU A 60 -20.32 -49.45 -15.93
N LEU A 61 -19.87 -49.50 -14.67
CA LEU A 61 -19.16 -50.67 -14.14
C LEU A 61 -20.07 -51.90 -14.08
N THR A 62 -21.31 -51.73 -13.62
CA THR A 62 -22.30 -52.82 -13.57
C THR A 62 -22.56 -53.40 -14.95
N TRP A 63 -22.74 -52.53 -15.95
CA TRP A 63 -22.90 -52.95 -17.35
C TRP A 63 -21.66 -53.69 -17.83
N TRP A 64 -20.46 -53.13 -17.64
CA TRP A 64 -19.22 -53.68 -18.15
C TRP A 64 -18.94 -55.08 -17.57
N LEU A 65 -19.08 -55.25 -16.25
CA LEU A 65 -18.91 -56.55 -15.59
C LEU A 65 -19.90 -57.61 -16.09
N LYS A 66 -21.18 -57.25 -16.25
CA LYS A 66 -22.21 -58.16 -16.79
C LYS A 66 -21.90 -58.56 -18.23
N SER A 67 -21.52 -57.60 -19.07
CA SER A 67 -21.22 -57.85 -20.48
C SER A 67 -19.95 -58.69 -20.66
N MET A 68 -18.95 -58.55 -19.79
CA MET A 68 -17.80 -59.46 -19.77
C MET A 68 -18.20 -60.87 -19.32
N ALA A 69 -19.03 -60.99 -18.28
CA ALA A 69 -19.48 -62.29 -17.76
C ALA A 69 -20.30 -63.09 -18.80
N GLU A 70 -21.03 -62.40 -19.69
CA GLU A 70 -21.70 -63.01 -20.86
C GLU A 70 -20.73 -63.66 -21.86
N VAL A 71 -19.46 -63.23 -21.90
CA VAL A 71 -18.43 -63.80 -22.77
C VAL A 71 -17.70 -64.95 -22.08
N ALA A 72 -17.18 -64.73 -20.88
CA ALA A 72 -16.39 -65.70 -20.12
C ALA A 72 -16.39 -65.36 -18.61
N PRO A 73 -16.03 -66.31 -17.71
CA PRO A 73 -15.77 -66.00 -16.30
C PRO A 73 -14.78 -64.84 -16.12
N VAL A 74 -15.13 -63.90 -15.25
CA VAL A 74 -14.41 -62.65 -14.98
C VAL A 74 -13.72 -62.77 -13.62
N HIS A 75 -12.42 -62.49 -13.62
CA HIS A 75 -11.53 -62.58 -12.47
C HIS A 75 -10.96 -61.19 -12.19
N LEU A 76 -11.29 -60.62 -11.03
CA LEU A 76 -10.92 -59.25 -10.66
C LEU A 76 -9.96 -59.30 -9.45
N ILE A 77 -8.94 -58.46 -9.46
CA ILE A 77 -8.21 -58.05 -8.25
C ILE A 77 -8.41 -56.54 -8.05
N LEU A 78 -8.16 -56.04 -6.84
CA LEU A 78 -8.23 -54.61 -6.53
C LEU A 78 -6.86 -53.96 -6.70
N GLY A 79 -6.84 -52.76 -7.28
CA GLY A 79 -5.64 -51.92 -7.35
C GLY A 79 -5.62 -50.81 -6.31
N ASN A 80 -4.54 -50.03 -6.29
CA ASN A 80 -4.30 -48.97 -5.31
C ASN A 80 -5.28 -47.78 -5.49
N HIS A 81 -5.90 -47.63 -6.66
CA HIS A 81 -6.96 -46.66 -6.95
C HIS A 81 -8.39 -47.18 -6.70
N ASP A 82 -8.58 -48.43 -6.29
CA ASP A 82 -9.92 -48.96 -5.97
C ASP A 82 -10.32 -48.75 -4.51
N GLY A 83 -9.35 -48.49 -3.63
CA GLY A 83 -9.56 -48.35 -2.18
C GLY A 83 -8.52 -47.47 -1.52
N ASN A 84 -8.60 -47.33 -0.19
CA ASN A 84 -7.58 -46.60 0.58
C ASN A 84 -6.66 -47.59 1.31
N LEU A 85 -5.45 -47.80 0.79
CA LEU A 85 -4.47 -48.73 1.37
C LEU A 85 -3.99 -48.31 2.77
N VAL A 86 -3.93 -47.00 3.07
CA VAL A 86 -3.55 -46.48 4.41
C VAL A 86 -4.62 -46.84 5.45
N ASN A 87 -5.87 -47.03 5.02
CA ASN A 87 -6.96 -47.46 5.87
C ASN A 87 -7.69 -48.64 5.24
N ALA A 88 -7.04 -49.81 5.24
CA ALA A 88 -7.57 -51.06 4.69
C ALA A 88 -8.92 -51.50 5.31
N SER A 89 -9.31 -50.95 6.48
CA SER A 89 -10.64 -51.19 7.08
C SER A 89 -11.78 -50.45 6.37
N ARG A 90 -11.47 -49.40 5.61
CA ARG A 90 -12.45 -48.64 4.82
C ARG A 90 -12.80 -49.44 3.57
N GLN A 91 -14.10 -49.51 3.26
CA GLN A 91 -14.57 -50.24 2.10
C GLN A 91 -14.07 -49.62 0.78
N ASP A 92 -13.70 -50.47 -0.16
CA ASP A 92 -13.29 -50.10 -1.52
C ASP A 92 -14.50 -49.83 -2.44
N ALA A 93 -14.25 -49.24 -3.62
CA ALA A 93 -15.28 -48.80 -4.56
C ALA A 93 -15.88 -49.93 -5.43
N VAL A 94 -15.32 -51.14 -5.39
CA VAL A 94 -15.65 -52.22 -6.34
C VAL A 94 -16.39 -53.36 -5.64
N SER A 95 -15.91 -53.82 -4.48
CA SER A 95 -16.46 -54.96 -3.74
C SER A 95 -17.97 -54.86 -3.50
N PRO A 96 -18.53 -53.71 -3.03
CA PRO A 96 -19.97 -53.60 -2.82
C PRO A 96 -20.80 -53.78 -4.09
N ILE A 97 -20.25 -53.41 -5.25
CA ILE A 97 -20.92 -53.52 -6.55
C ILE A 97 -20.90 -54.99 -6.98
N VAL A 98 -19.75 -55.66 -6.89
CA VAL A 98 -19.61 -57.09 -7.23
C VAL A 98 -20.51 -57.95 -6.33
N ASP A 99 -20.50 -57.70 -5.01
CA ASP A 99 -21.35 -58.41 -4.05
C ASP A 99 -22.85 -58.22 -4.36
N ALA A 100 -23.24 -57.01 -4.78
CA ALA A 100 -24.62 -56.70 -5.15
C ALA A 100 -25.05 -57.34 -6.49
N LEU A 101 -24.11 -57.61 -7.40
CA LEU A 101 -24.41 -58.26 -8.69
C LEU A 101 -24.79 -59.74 -8.51
N GLY A 102 -24.13 -60.44 -7.58
CA GLY A 102 -24.44 -61.83 -7.25
C GLY A 102 -24.35 -62.82 -8.42
N ASP A 103 -23.48 -62.56 -9.41
CA ASP A 103 -23.22 -63.47 -10.55
C ASP A 103 -21.96 -64.31 -10.27
N ASP A 104 -22.11 -65.63 -10.15
CA ASP A 104 -21.01 -66.57 -9.83
C ASP A 104 -19.88 -66.59 -10.87
N ARG A 105 -20.12 -66.04 -12.07
CA ARG A 105 -19.09 -65.89 -13.11
C ARG A 105 -18.18 -64.70 -12.86
N ILE A 106 -18.55 -63.76 -11.98
CA ILE A 106 -17.76 -62.59 -11.63
C ILE A 106 -17.14 -62.82 -10.26
N LYS A 107 -15.83 -63.04 -10.22
CA LYS A 107 -15.07 -63.35 -8.99
C LYS A 107 -14.09 -62.22 -8.67
N LEU A 108 -14.28 -61.60 -7.52
CA LEU A 108 -13.34 -60.63 -6.96
C LEU A 108 -12.45 -61.29 -5.90
N TYR A 109 -11.14 -61.29 -6.13
CA TYR A 109 -10.14 -61.87 -5.24
C TYR A 109 -9.53 -60.80 -4.34
N LYS A 110 -10.26 -60.43 -3.29
CA LYS A 110 -9.79 -59.46 -2.29
C LYS A 110 -8.73 -60.05 -1.34
N LYS A 111 -8.78 -61.37 -1.12
CA LYS A 111 -7.82 -62.11 -0.28
C LYS A 111 -6.71 -62.71 -1.13
N SER A 112 -5.53 -62.81 -0.54
CA SER A 112 -4.40 -63.49 -1.15
C SER A 112 -4.57 -65.00 -1.05
N GLY A 113 -4.22 -65.74 -2.11
CA GLY A 113 -4.32 -67.20 -2.12
C GLY A 113 -4.19 -67.82 -3.51
N ALA A 114 -4.19 -69.16 -3.56
CA ALA A 114 -4.24 -69.94 -4.79
C ALA A 114 -5.69 -70.38 -5.09
N TYR A 115 -6.19 -69.97 -6.26
CA TYR A 115 -7.56 -70.21 -6.70
C TYR A 115 -7.56 -71.07 -7.97
N GLU A 116 -8.40 -72.09 -8.06
CA GLU A 116 -8.53 -72.89 -9.29
C GLU A 116 -9.34 -72.10 -10.34
N LEU A 117 -8.77 -71.89 -11.53
CA LEU A 117 -9.47 -71.30 -12.68
C LEU A 117 -10.30 -72.36 -13.39
N GLN A 118 -9.63 -73.47 -13.72
CA GLN A 118 -10.18 -74.68 -14.31
C GLN A 118 -9.22 -75.84 -14.00
N PRO A 119 -9.62 -77.11 -14.20
CA PRO A 119 -8.77 -78.25 -13.84
C PRO A 119 -7.36 -78.15 -14.43
N GLY A 120 -6.35 -78.16 -13.55
CA GLY A 120 -4.93 -78.06 -13.91
C GLY A 120 -4.39 -76.64 -14.11
N TYR A 121 -5.15 -75.59 -13.79
CA TYR A 121 -4.72 -74.19 -13.87
C TYR A 121 -5.11 -73.41 -12.61
N SER A 122 -4.14 -72.77 -11.96
CA SER A 122 -4.35 -71.99 -10.74
C SER A 122 -3.92 -70.53 -10.88
N LEU A 123 -4.79 -69.63 -10.42
CA LEU A 123 -4.50 -68.20 -10.24
C LEU A 123 -4.03 -67.96 -8.80
N CYS A 124 -2.78 -67.58 -8.64
CA CYS A 124 -2.13 -67.25 -7.38
C CYS A 124 -2.15 -65.74 -7.16
N VAL A 125 -3.11 -65.24 -6.39
CA VAL A 125 -3.36 -63.82 -6.20
C VAL A 125 -2.57 -63.28 -5.02
N PHE A 126 -1.79 -62.23 -5.28
CA PHE A 126 -1.13 -61.40 -4.28
C PHE A 126 -1.89 -60.07 -4.15
N SER A 127 -2.88 -60.04 -3.25
CA SER A 127 -3.72 -58.86 -3.05
C SER A 127 -2.97 -57.84 -2.20
N ILE A 128 -2.87 -56.60 -2.68
CA ILE A 128 -2.34 -55.46 -1.91
C ILE A 128 -3.26 -55.02 -0.76
N PHE A 129 -4.47 -55.56 -0.68
CA PHE A 129 -5.39 -55.38 0.46
C PHE A 129 -5.26 -56.51 1.50
N ASP A 130 -4.38 -57.48 1.26
CA ASP A 130 -4.18 -58.67 2.12
C ASP A 130 -2.71 -59.14 2.05
N GLU A 131 -1.78 -58.23 2.35
CA GLU A 131 -0.33 -58.51 2.35
C GLU A 131 0.06 -59.57 3.40
N ASP A 132 -0.63 -59.59 4.55
CA ASP A 132 -0.43 -60.59 5.60
C ASP A 132 -0.66 -62.03 5.12
N GLY A 133 -1.52 -62.19 4.10
CA GLY A 133 -1.85 -63.45 3.44
C GLY A 133 -0.88 -63.86 2.33
N TRP A 134 0.10 -63.04 1.95
CA TRP A 134 1.04 -63.38 0.86
C TRP A 134 1.87 -64.64 1.15
N LYS A 135 2.18 -64.89 2.42
CA LYS A 135 2.88 -66.09 2.87
C LYS A 135 2.10 -67.39 2.58
N ASP A 136 0.79 -67.28 2.41
CA ASP A 136 -0.11 -68.41 2.17
C ASP A 136 -0.32 -68.66 0.66
N VAL A 137 0.24 -67.80 -0.20
CA VAL A 137 0.21 -67.97 -1.66
C VAL A 137 1.36 -68.90 -2.05
N SER A 138 1.03 -70.11 -2.49
CA SER A 138 2.01 -71.11 -2.95
C SER A 138 1.53 -71.81 -4.21
N PRO A 139 2.44 -72.21 -5.11
CA PRO A 139 2.08 -72.97 -6.30
C PRO A 139 1.36 -74.28 -5.95
N VAL A 140 0.37 -74.65 -6.75
CA VAL A 140 -0.36 -75.92 -6.65
C VAL A 140 0.36 -76.97 -7.51
N ASP A 141 0.76 -78.07 -6.88
CA ASP A 141 1.44 -79.17 -7.54
C ASP A 141 0.59 -79.76 -8.69
N GLY A 142 1.24 -79.97 -9.85
CA GLY A 142 0.59 -80.55 -11.03
C GLY A 142 -0.31 -79.58 -11.82
N SER A 143 -0.41 -78.32 -11.40
CA SER A 143 -1.13 -77.26 -12.13
C SER A 143 -0.16 -76.29 -12.80
N VAL A 144 -0.63 -75.59 -13.84
CA VAL A 144 0.00 -74.38 -14.34
C VAL A 144 -0.35 -73.23 -13.40
N ASN A 145 0.66 -72.60 -12.82
CA ASN A 145 0.51 -71.60 -11.77
C ASN A 145 0.73 -70.18 -12.33
N ILE A 146 -0.29 -69.34 -12.22
CA ILE A 146 -0.30 -67.98 -12.76
C ILE A 146 -0.35 -67.00 -11.60
N ALA A 147 0.73 -66.26 -11.35
CA ALA A 147 0.73 -65.19 -10.36
C ALA A 147 -0.07 -63.98 -10.87
N ALA A 148 -0.84 -63.35 -9.98
CA ALA A 148 -1.56 -62.12 -10.24
C ALA A 148 -1.20 -61.08 -9.17
N TYR A 149 -0.74 -59.91 -9.60
CA TYR A 149 -0.26 -58.85 -8.71
C TYR A 149 -0.56 -57.48 -9.30
N HIS A 150 -1.01 -56.54 -8.47
CA HIS A 150 -1.18 -55.15 -8.85
C HIS A 150 -0.18 -54.31 -8.05
N GLY A 151 0.80 -53.75 -8.73
CA GLY A 151 1.84 -52.92 -8.12
C GLY A 151 3.11 -52.88 -8.95
N PRO A 152 4.07 -52.01 -8.59
CA PRO A 152 5.29 -51.79 -9.35
C PRO A 152 6.27 -52.95 -9.21
N VAL A 153 6.79 -53.43 -10.34
CA VAL A 153 7.86 -54.44 -10.43
C VAL A 153 9.16 -53.78 -10.87
N TRP A 154 10.25 -54.07 -10.16
CA TRP A 154 11.59 -53.54 -10.42
C TRP A 154 11.99 -53.73 -11.89
N GLY A 155 12.44 -52.65 -12.52
CA GLY A 155 12.85 -52.63 -13.92
C GLY A 155 11.72 -52.35 -14.92
N SER A 156 10.48 -52.15 -14.47
CA SER A 156 9.41 -51.63 -15.32
C SER A 156 9.64 -50.15 -15.66
N GLN A 157 9.01 -49.69 -16.73
CA GLN A 157 9.03 -48.29 -17.18
C GLN A 157 7.66 -47.65 -17.05
N THR A 158 7.58 -46.46 -16.49
CA THR A 158 6.36 -45.64 -16.49
C THR A 158 6.12 -45.01 -17.87
N GLU A 159 5.02 -44.28 -18.06
CA GLU A 159 4.69 -43.65 -19.35
C GLU A 159 5.65 -42.51 -19.73
N THR A 160 6.45 -42.05 -18.76
CA THR A 160 7.50 -41.04 -18.96
C THR A 160 8.89 -41.66 -19.15
N ASP A 161 8.95 -42.96 -19.43
CA ASP A 161 10.17 -43.76 -19.60
C ASP A 161 11.08 -43.82 -18.36
N TRP A 162 10.56 -43.45 -17.19
CA TRP A 162 11.28 -43.60 -15.93
C TRP A 162 11.33 -45.05 -15.51
N LEU A 163 12.53 -45.52 -15.15
CA LEU A 163 12.76 -46.87 -14.66
C LEU A 163 12.36 -46.98 -13.19
N VAL A 164 11.52 -47.96 -12.86
CA VAL A 164 11.11 -48.26 -11.49
C VAL A 164 12.25 -48.98 -10.76
N GLU A 165 12.86 -48.28 -9.79
CA GLU A 165 13.96 -48.80 -8.96
C GLU A 165 13.50 -49.29 -7.58
N ASP A 166 12.34 -48.83 -7.11
CA ASP A 166 11.68 -49.25 -5.86
C ASP A 166 10.40 -50.01 -6.20
N GLY A 167 10.43 -51.34 -6.10
CA GLY A 167 9.31 -52.21 -6.43
C GLY A 167 9.62 -53.70 -6.19
N MET A 168 8.63 -54.56 -6.41
CA MET A 168 8.79 -56.00 -6.29
C MET A 168 9.82 -56.51 -7.29
N ARG A 169 10.78 -57.32 -6.84
CA ARG A 169 11.77 -57.91 -7.76
C ARG A 169 11.14 -59.06 -8.54
N THR A 170 11.51 -59.21 -9.81
CA THR A 170 11.06 -60.32 -10.66
C THR A 170 11.25 -61.69 -10.01
N GLY A 171 12.36 -61.88 -9.28
CA GLY A 171 12.67 -63.11 -8.55
C GLY A 171 11.66 -63.52 -7.47
N PHE A 172 10.81 -62.60 -7.01
CA PHE A 172 9.70 -62.92 -6.11
C PHE A 172 8.72 -63.92 -6.76
N PHE A 173 8.58 -63.87 -8.08
CA PHE A 173 7.62 -64.67 -8.85
C PHE A 173 8.23 -65.93 -9.48
N ASP A 174 9.50 -66.27 -9.23
CA ASP A 174 10.22 -67.38 -9.89
C ASP A 174 9.58 -68.77 -9.71
N LYS A 175 8.73 -68.93 -8.69
CA LYS A 175 8.04 -70.19 -8.41
C LYS A 175 6.76 -70.39 -9.25
N TYR A 176 6.35 -69.40 -10.01
CA TYR A 176 5.13 -69.41 -10.83
C TYR A 176 5.49 -69.49 -12.32
N ASP A 177 4.62 -70.09 -13.13
CA ASP A 177 4.88 -70.30 -14.55
C ASP A 177 4.71 -69.02 -15.37
N PHE A 178 3.76 -68.17 -14.96
CA PHE A 178 3.37 -66.92 -15.60
C PHE A 178 3.00 -65.87 -14.55
N THR A 179 3.07 -64.58 -14.90
CA THR A 179 2.69 -63.47 -14.02
C THR A 179 1.91 -62.40 -14.79
N LEU A 180 0.68 -62.14 -14.36
CA LEU A 180 -0.21 -61.10 -14.89
C LEU A 180 -0.16 -59.91 -13.93
N LEU A 181 0.30 -58.77 -14.44
CA LEU A 181 0.53 -57.55 -13.66
C LEU A 181 -0.44 -56.42 -14.04
N GLY A 182 -0.77 -55.56 -13.07
CA GLY A 182 -1.38 -54.23 -13.26
C GLY A 182 -0.69 -53.19 -12.36
N ASP A 183 -0.97 -51.89 -12.56
CA ASP A 183 -0.40 -50.65 -11.95
C ASP A 183 0.38 -49.80 -12.97
N ILE A 184 1.03 -50.42 -13.96
CA ILE A 184 1.82 -49.70 -14.97
C ILE A 184 1.03 -49.54 -16.28
N HIS A 185 0.73 -48.29 -16.62
CA HIS A 185 -0.10 -47.94 -17.78
C HIS A 185 0.57 -48.19 -19.14
N LYS A 186 1.90 -48.37 -19.15
CA LYS A 186 2.68 -48.69 -20.34
C LYS A 186 2.74 -50.19 -20.56
N ARG A 187 2.26 -50.65 -21.73
CA ARG A 187 2.37 -52.06 -22.16
C ARG A 187 3.84 -52.46 -22.26
N GLN A 188 4.23 -53.50 -21.53
CA GLN A 188 5.60 -53.99 -21.55
C GLN A 188 5.74 -55.44 -21.11
N ASP A 189 6.75 -56.11 -21.67
CA ASP A 189 7.15 -57.47 -21.30
C ASP A 189 8.39 -57.37 -20.39
N LEU A 190 8.24 -57.77 -19.13
CA LEU A 190 9.33 -57.65 -18.13
C LEU A 190 10.26 -58.86 -18.11
N LEU A 191 9.70 -60.05 -18.35
CA LEU A 191 10.46 -61.29 -18.35
C LEU A 191 10.06 -62.17 -19.53
N LEU A 192 11.08 -62.68 -20.23
CA LEU A 192 10.92 -63.59 -21.36
C LEU A 192 11.51 -64.96 -21.01
N ARG A 193 10.80 -66.03 -21.38
CA ARG A 193 11.30 -67.41 -21.39
C ARG A 193 11.23 -67.93 -22.83
N ASP A 194 12.35 -68.41 -23.35
CA ASP A 194 12.48 -68.85 -24.76
C ASP A 194 12.01 -67.79 -25.78
N GLY A 195 12.31 -66.51 -25.52
CA GLY A 195 11.91 -65.39 -26.36
C GLY A 195 10.42 -65.04 -26.31
N ARG A 196 9.62 -65.69 -25.45
CA ARG A 196 8.19 -65.44 -25.27
C ARG A 196 7.90 -64.83 -23.89
N PRO A 197 6.95 -63.90 -23.76
CA PRO A 197 6.67 -63.26 -22.47
C PRO A 197 6.10 -64.21 -21.43
N VAL A 198 6.60 -64.14 -20.20
CA VAL A 198 6.04 -64.83 -19.02
C VAL A 198 5.58 -63.88 -17.93
N MET A 199 5.96 -62.61 -17.99
CA MET A 199 5.56 -61.56 -17.07
C MET A 199 5.32 -60.26 -17.84
N CYS A 200 4.10 -59.74 -17.81
CA CYS A 200 3.72 -58.57 -18.60
C CYS A 200 2.77 -57.63 -17.85
N TYR A 201 2.93 -56.33 -18.12
CA TYR A 201 1.86 -55.35 -17.93
C TYR A 201 1.09 -55.17 -19.26
N PRO A 202 -0.25 -55.22 -19.23
CA PRO A 202 -1.07 -55.00 -20.42
C PRO A 202 -1.14 -53.50 -20.78
N GLY A 203 -0.85 -52.62 -19.82
CA GLY A 203 -1.15 -51.20 -19.90
C GLY A 203 -2.64 -50.90 -19.71
N THR A 204 -3.03 -49.65 -19.92
CA THR A 204 -4.44 -49.23 -19.82
C THR A 204 -5.24 -49.67 -21.05
N LEU A 205 -6.50 -50.03 -20.83
CA LEU A 205 -7.44 -50.39 -21.90
C LEU A 205 -7.80 -49.20 -22.81
N ILE A 206 -7.73 -47.99 -22.26
CA ILE A 206 -8.05 -46.71 -22.90
C ILE A 206 -7.11 -45.63 -22.35
N GLN A 207 -6.66 -44.73 -23.23
CA GLN A 207 -5.77 -43.63 -22.88
C GLN A 207 -6.37 -42.73 -21.80
N GLN A 208 -5.66 -42.45 -20.70
CA GLN A 208 -6.17 -41.57 -19.65
C GLN A 208 -5.67 -40.14 -19.75
N ASN A 209 -4.48 -39.90 -20.29
CA ASN A 209 -3.85 -38.57 -20.32
C ASN A 209 -2.81 -38.43 -21.46
N TYR A 210 -2.15 -37.27 -21.56
CA TYR A 210 -1.15 -36.97 -22.59
C TYR A 210 0.25 -37.59 -22.37
N ALA A 211 0.51 -38.23 -21.23
CA ALA A 211 1.76 -38.96 -20.99
C ALA A 211 1.69 -40.39 -21.54
N GLU A 212 0.50 -40.98 -21.60
CA GLU A 212 0.27 -42.31 -22.17
C GLU A 212 0.47 -42.36 -23.69
N GLU A 213 0.91 -43.52 -24.19
CA GLU A 213 1.05 -43.79 -25.62
C GLU A 213 -0.29 -43.66 -26.37
N LEU A 214 -0.27 -43.56 -27.71
CA LEU A 214 -1.53 -43.46 -28.46
C LEU A 214 -2.26 -44.80 -28.63
N VAL A 215 -1.54 -45.91 -28.44
CA VAL A 215 -2.02 -47.27 -28.72
C VAL A 215 -2.30 -47.98 -27.41
N HIS A 216 -3.55 -48.38 -27.23
CA HIS A 216 -4.04 -49.07 -26.03
C HIS A 216 -4.74 -50.37 -26.40
N GLY A 217 -4.95 -51.24 -25.42
CA GLY A 217 -5.51 -52.55 -25.67
C GLY A 217 -5.40 -53.50 -24.49
N TYR A 218 -5.32 -54.78 -24.80
CA TYR A 218 -5.23 -55.85 -23.81
C TYR A 218 -4.38 -57.01 -24.33
N LEU A 219 -3.98 -57.92 -23.45
CA LEU A 219 -3.19 -59.11 -23.81
C LEU A 219 -4.07 -60.35 -23.88
N ILE A 220 -3.83 -61.22 -24.86
CA ILE A 220 -4.38 -62.58 -24.89
C ILE A 220 -3.25 -63.55 -24.59
N TRP A 221 -3.43 -64.31 -23.51
CA TRP A 221 -2.56 -65.41 -23.14
C TRP A 221 -3.19 -66.71 -23.64
N ASP A 222 -2.57 -67.38 -24.60
CA ASP A 222 -2.96 -68.73 -25.04
C ASP A 222 -1.99 -69.73 -24.41
N ILE A 223 -2.38 -70.32 -23.27
CA ILE A 223 -1.54 -71.20 -22.45
C ILE A 223 -2.04 -72.64 -22.61
N GLN A 224 -1.20 -73.50 -23.18
CA GLN A 224 -1.48 -74.95 -23.32
C GLN A 224 -0.79 -75.76 -22.22
N SER A 225 0.40 -75.31 -21.78
CA SER A 225 1.14 -75.83 -20.64
C SER A 225 2.16 -74.78 -20.14
N SER A 226 2.89 -75.07 -19.06
CA SER A 226 4.00 -74.22 -18.62
C SER A 226 5.13 -74.08 -19.66
N LEU A 227 5.22 -75.00 -20.64
CA LEU A 227 6.25 -75.00 -21.68
C LEU A 227 5.74 -74.55 -23.06
N ASP A 228 4.42 -74.51 -23.26
CA ASP A 228 3.79 -74.16 -24.54
C ASP A 228 2.71 -73.09 -24.34
N TRP A 229 3.04 -71.85 -24.74
CA TRP A 229 2.16 -70.70 -24.65
C TRP A 229 2.48 -69.64 -25.72
N ASN A 230 1.55 -68.72 -25.94
CA ASN A 230 1.73 -67.51 -26.72
C ASN A 230 1.04 -66.31 -26.04
N VAL A 231 1.58 -65.10 -26.25
CA VAL A 231 1.00 -63.85 -25.76
C VAL A 231 0.84 -62.87 -26.93
N GLU A 232 -0.37 -62.42 -27.18
CA GLU A 232 -0.69 -61.47 -28.26
C GLU A 232 -1.28 -60.17 -27.69
N PHE A 233 -0.77 -59.01 -28.14
CA PHE A 233 -1.38 -57.73 -27.81
C PHE A 233 -2.46 -57.34 -28.83
N ARG A 234 -3.67 -57.11 -28.32
CA ARG A 234 -4.85 -56.75 -29.10
C ARG A 234 -5.12 -55.26 -28.96
N LYS A 235 -4.91 -54.52 -30.05
CA LYS A 235 -5.09 -53.06 -30.10
C LYS A 235 -6.58 -52.69 -30.18
N LEU A 236 -7.00 -51.73 -29.37
CA LEU A 236 -8.33 -51.14 -29.43
C LEU A 236 -8.30 -49.77 -30.11
N LYS A 237 -9.45 -49.33 -30.61
CA LYS A 237 -9.58 -48.08 -31.35
C LYS A 237 -9.59 -46.89 -30.40
N ASN A 238 -8.57 -46.03 -30.48
CA ASN A 238 -8.54 -44.75 -29.76
C ASN A 238 -9.34 -43.68 -30.53
N ARG A 239 -10.56 -43.37 -30.05
CA ARG A 239 -11.52 -42.52 -30.76
C ARG A 239 -11.35 -41.03 -30.48
N LYS A 240 -10.88 -40.69 -29.27
CA LYS A 240 -10.63 -39.32 -28.81
C LYS A 240 -9.24 -39.23 -28.19
N PRO A 241 -8.16 -39.41 -28.98
CA PRO A 241 -6.82 -39.50 -28.45
C PRO A 241 -6.36 -38.20 -27.77
N TYR A 242 -5.52 -38.35 -26.74
CA TYR A 242 -4.68 -37.30 -26.18
C TYR A 242 -3.41 -37.21 -27.02
N VAL A 243 -3.32 -36.18 -27.84
CA VAL A 243 -2.28 -36.01 -28.85
C VAL A 243 -1.40 -34.82 -28.49
N THR A 244 -0.09 -35.03 -28.45
CA THR A 244 0.88 -33.92 -28.40
C THR A 244 1.39 -33.61 -29.80
N ILE A 245 1.32 -32.34 -30.20
CA ILE A 245 1.77 -31.86 -31.51
C ILE A 245 2.85 -30.81 -31.28
N ASP A 246 4.00 -31.04 -31.89
CA ASP A 246 5.09 -30.06 -31.91
C ASP A 246 4.74 -28.89 -32.83
N TRP A 247 4.99 -27.69 -32.33
CA TRP A 247 4.86 -26.46 -33.10
C TRP A 247 5.76 -26.51 -34.33
N SER A 248 5.16 -26.20 -35.48
CA SER A 248 5.79 -26.35 -36.80
C SER A 248 6.19 -25.01 -37.42
N GLY A 249 6.44 -23.98 -36.60
CA GLY A 249 6.86 -22.65 -37.04
C GLY A 249 5.71 -21.69 -37.42
N SER A 250 4.52 -22.21 -37.73
CA SER A 250 3.33 -21.39 -38.01
C SER A 250 2.04 -22.05 -37.50
N VAL A 251 0.98 -21.23 -37.34
CA VAL A 251 -0.35 -21.71 -36.96
C VAL A 251 -0.90 -22.68 -38.02
N ASP A 252 -0.72 -22.39 -39.31
CA ASP A 252 -1.29 -23.20 -40.39
C ASP A 252 -0.60 -24.57 -40.54
N ASP A 253 0.71 -24.61 -40.37
CA ASP A 253 1.47 -25.87 -40.41
C ASP A 253 1.14 -26.76 -39.21
N THR A 254 1.10 -26.15 -38.02
CA THR A 254 0.74 -26.85 -36.77
C THR A 254 -0.71 -27.36 -36.82
N PHE A 255 -1.64 -26.57 -37.36
CA PHE A 255 -3.01 -27.00 -37.60
C PHE A 255 -3.11 -28.13 -38.63
N THR A 256 -2.26 -28.11 -39.66
CA THR A 256 -2.19 -29.19 -40.65
C THR A 256 -1.71 -30.51 -40.04
N ALA A 257 -0.76 -30.46 -39.09
CA ALA A 257 -0.38 -31.62 -38.30
C ALA A 257 -1.56 -32.16 -37.47
N ALA A 258 -2.37 -31.27 -36.87
CA ALA A 258 -3.54 -31.64 -36.07
C ALA A 258 -4.62 -32.38 -36.87
N LYS A 259 -4.80 -32.07 -38.16
CA LYS A 259 -5.78 -32.72 -39.05
C LYS A 259 -5.55 -34.22 -39.25
N ARG A 260 -4.37 -34.76 -38.88
CA ARG A 260 -4.06 -36.19 -39.00
C ARG A 260 -4.82 -37.05 -38.00
N TYR A 261 -5.38 -36.45 -36.94
CA TYR A 261 -6.05 -37.14 -35.86
C TYR A 261 -7.58 -37.02 -35.95
N PRO A 262 -8.34 -37.96 -35.36
CA PRO A 262 -9.81 -37.94 -35.40
C PRO A 262 -10.42 -36.65 -34.87
N LYS A 263 -11.60 -36.28 -35.38
CA LYS A 263 -12.39 -35.19 -34.78
C LYS A 263 -12.78 -35.56 -33.34
N GLY A 264 -12.81 -34.58 -32.44
CA GLY A 264 -13.02 -34.84 -31.01
C GLY A 264 -11.75 -35.19 -30.22
N SER A 265 -10.59 -35.27 -30.88
CA SER A 265 -9.30 -35.47 -30.20
C SER A 265 -9.01 -34.34 -29.21
N ARG A 266 -8.13 -34.64 -28.25
CA ARG A 266 -7.60 -33.72 -27.26
C ARG A 266 -6.19 -33.36 -27.67
N PHE A 267 -5.91 -32.08 -27.88
CA PHE A 267 -4.63 -31.63 -28.42
C PHE A 267 -3.82 -30.92 -27.35
N ARG A 268 -2.54 -31.23 -27.27
CA ARG A 268 -1.52 -30.49 -26.51
C ARG A 268 -0.49 -29.98 -27.49
N PHE A 269 -0.36 -28.67 -27.63
CA PHE A 269 0.67 -28.09 -28.51
C PHE A 269 1.94 -27.84 -27.70
N ARG A 270 3.05 -28.41 -28.17
CA ARG A 270 4.37 -28.28 -27.53
C ARG A 270 5.24 -27.29 -28.32
N PHE A 271 5.77 -26.32 -27.62
CA PHE A 271 6.61 -25.25 -28.17
C PHE A 271 8.06 -25.47 -27.72
N HIS A 272 8.99 -25.54 -28.67
CA HIS A 272 10.44 -25.57 -28.41
C HIS A 272 11.09 -24.19 -28.62
N GLU A 273 10.29 -23.23 -29.07
CA GLU A 273 10.66 -21.84 -29.35
C GLU A 273 9.60 -20.91 -28.75
N HIS A 274 9.92 -19.61 -28.66
CA HIS A 274 8.93 -18.62 -28.26
C HIS A 274 7.86 -18.46 -29.35
N VAL A 275 6.61 -18.70 -28.96
CA VAL A 275 5.42 -18.49 -29.80
C VAL A 275 4.62 -17.35 -29.20
N THR A 276 4.10 -16.47 -30.05
CA THR A 276 3.29 -15.34 -29.60
C THR A 276 1.96 -15.82 -29.03
N GLN A 277 1.43 -15.11 -28.05
CA GLN A 277 0.15 -15.47 -27.44
C GLN A 277 -1.00 -15.46 -28.47
N ASP A 278 -0.94 -14.55 -29.45
CA ASP A 278 -1.91 -14.46 -30.55
C ASP A 278 -1.90 -15.71 -31.44
N ASP A 279 -0.71 -16.24 -31.76
CA ASP A 279 -0.58 -17.47 -32.54
C ASP A 279 -1.13 -18.69 -31.78
N VAL A 280 -0.83 -18.78 -30.47
CA VAL A 280 -1.37 -19.81 -29.58
C VAL A 280 -2.91 -19.76 -29.59
N HIS A 281 -3.47 -18.56 -29.47
CA HIS A 281 -4.91 -18.34 -29.49
C HIS A 281 -5.55 -18.75 -30.83
N LEU A 282 -5.00 -18.25 -31.96
CA LEU A 282 -5.52 -18.55 -33.29
C LEU A 282 -5.51 -20.05 -33.60
N LEU A 283 -4.47 -20.76 -33.13
CA LEU A 283 -4.39 -22.22 -33.23
C LEU A 283 -5.49 -22.91 -32.40
N SER A 284 -5.69 -22.46 -31.15
CA SER A 284 -6.77 -22.92 -30.26
C SER A 284 -8.12 -22.88 -30.96
N GLU A 285 -8.45 -21.73 -31.53
CA GLU A 285 -9.74 -21.46 -32.17
C GLU A 285 -9.92 -22.33 -33.41
N LYS A 286 -8.91 -22.40 -34.29
CA LYS A 286 -8.94 -23.23 -35.50
C LYS A 286 -9.20 -24.70 -35.17
N VAL A 287 -8.54 -25.23 -34.15
CA VAL A 287 -8.63 -26.64 -33.76
C VAL A 287 -9.97 -26.95 -33.08
N LYS A 288 -10.45 -26.07 -32.19
CA LYS A 288 -11.78 -26.19 -31.55
C LYS A 288 -12.90 -26.15 -32.60
N THR A 289 -12.85 -25.20 -33.54
CA THR A 289 -13.91 -25.00 -34.53
C THR A 289 -13.91 -26.06 -35.63
N ALA A 290 -12.75 -26.37 -36.21
CA ALA A 290 -12.67 -27.26 -37.38
C ALA A 290 -12.57 -28.75 -37.03
N LEU A 291 -11.92 -29.10 -35.91
CA LEU A 291 -11.71 -30.48 -35.48
C LEU A 291 -12.62 -30.89 -34.31
N HIS A 292 -13.45 -29.97 -33.79
CA HIS A 292 -14.27 -30.19 -32.60
C HIS A 292 -13.45 -30.72 -31.44
N ALA A 293 -12.24 -30.19 -31.25
CA ALA A 293 -11.34 -30.65 -30.20
C ALA A 293 -12.04 -30.56 -28.84
N THR A 294 -12.06 -31.67 -28.11
CA THR A 294 -12.70 -31.73 -26.79
C THR A 294 -11.88 -30.99 -25.74
N GLU A 295 -10.57 -30.86 -25.99
CA GLU A 295 -9.60 -30.24 -25.10
C GLU A 295 -8.44 -29.69 -25.94
N VAL A 296 -7.95 -28.50 -25.59
CA VAL A 296 -6.75 -27.90 -26.19
C VAL A 296 -5.89 -27.32 -25.08
N THR A 297 -4.66 -27.82 -24.98
CA THR A 297 -3.68 -27.43 -23.97
C THR A 297 -2.33 -27.12 -24.60
N TYR A 298 -1.43 -26.53 -23.81
CA TYR A 298 -0.15 -26.00 -24.28
C TYR A 298 0.99 -26.40 -23.37
N LYS A 299 2.18 -26.60 -23.93
CA LYS A 299 3.41 -26.86 -23.16
C LYS A 299 4.56 -26.11 -23.80
N SER A 300 5.21 -25.22 -23.06
CA SER A 300 6.48 -24.61 -23.50
C SER A 300 7.63 -25.39 -22.89
N ASP A 301 8.46 -26.00 -23.75
CA ASP A 301 9.76 -26.59 -23.41
C ASP A 301 10.92 -25.65 -23.79
N ALA A 302 10.61 -24.43 -24.27
CA ALA A 302 11.61 -23.40 -24.52
C ALA A 302 12.33 -23.04 -23.20
N PRO A 303 13.68 -22.99 -23.18
CA PRO A 303 14.39 -22.51 -22.00
C PRO A 303 13.94 -21.09 -21.69
N PRO A 304 13.73 -20.73 -20.41
CA PRO A 304 13.40 -19.36 -20.06
C PRO A 304 14.49 -18.46 -20.61
N GLU A 305 14.14 -17.56 -21.53
CA GLU A 305 15.10 -16.65 -22.13
C GLU A 305 15.91 -15.96 -21.03
N SER A 306 17.24 -15.97 -21.21
CA SER A 306 18.14 -15.08 -20.52
C SER A 306 17.74 -13.65 -20.85
N ARG A 307 16.87 -13.04 -20.03
CA ARG A 307 16.54 -11.60 -20.02
C ARG A 307 16.62 -10.96 -21.42
N VAL A 308 15.96 -11.53 -22.43
CA VAL A 308 15.90 -10.85 -23.72
C VAL A 308 14.96 -9.69 -23.51
N SER A 309 15.54 -8.50 -23.57
CA SER A 309 14.85 -7.24 -23.49
C SER A 309 13.86 -7.14 -24.66
N LEU A 310 12.59 -7.45 -24.41
CA LEU A 310 11.47 -6.99 -25.25
C LEU A 310 11.24 -5.48 -25.07
N LEU A 311 12.32 -4.70 -24.98
CA LEU A 311 12.36 -3.26 -24.81
C LEU A 311 13.50 -2.66 -25.66
N ASP A 312 13.49 -2.95 -26.96
CA ASP A 312 14.18 -2.11 -27.96
C ASP A 312 13.32 -0.88 -28.30
N SER A 313 12.84 -0.19 -27.26
CA SER A 313 12.25 1.13 -27.37
C SER A 313 12.64 1.96 -26.14
N ASP A 314 13.79 2.62 -26.25
CA ASP A 314 14.09 3.95 -25.70
C ASP A 314 13.44 4.35 -24.35
N SER A 315 13.54 3.50 -23.34
CA SER A 315 13.37 3.93 -21.95
C SER A 315 14.39 3.25 -21.07
N GLU A 316 15.51 3.96 -20.91
CA GLU A 316 16.57 3.69 -19.93
C GLU A 316 15.98 3.31 -18.56
N ASP A 317 16.74 2.47 -17.85
CA ASP A 317 16.56 2.04 -16.47
C ASP A 317 15.77 3.01 -15.58
N PHE A 318 14.48 2.71 -15.35
CA PHE A 318 13.80 3.14 -14.12
C PHE A 318 14.26 2.28 -12.91
N ALA A 319 15.58 2.07 -12.81
CA ALA A 319 16.28 1.61 -11.62
C ALA A 319 16.83 2.79 -10.81
N GLU A 320 16.47 4.04 -11.18
CA GLU A 320 16.72 5.22 -10.37
C GLU A 320 15.87 5.14 -9.08
N ASP A 321 16.51 5.24 -7.93
CA ASP A 321 15.85 5.35 -6.63
C ASP A 321 14.96 6.60 -6.63
N ILE A 322 13.64 6.41 -6.69
CA ILE A 322 12.63 7.49 -6.70
C ILE A 322 12.64 8.32 -5.41
N ARG A 323 13.42 7.91 -4.41
CA ARG A 323 13.67 8.66 -3.17
C ARG A 323 15.02 9.38 -3.18
N SER A 324 15.75 9.36 -4.29
CA SER A 324 16.91 10.23 -4.49
C SER A 324 16.44 11.66 -4.77
N PRO A 325 16.98 12.68 -4.07
CA PRO A 325 16.69 14.07 -4.39
C PRO A 325 16.95 14.41 -5.86
N ASP A 326 17.99 13.85 -6.47
CA ASP A 326 18.36 14.15 -7.84
C ASP A 326 17.37 13.53 -8.84
N ALA A 327 16.92 12.29 -8.58
CA ALA A 327 15.89 11.62 -9.38
C ALA A 327 14.56 12.39 -9.29
N ILE A 328 14.16 12.82 -8.08
CA ILE A 328 12.94 13.62 -7.89
C ILE A 328 13.03 14.95 -8.64
N VAL A 329 14.17 15.65 -8.58
CA VAL A 329 14.36 16.92 -9.31
C VAL A 329 14.27 16.71 -10.83
N LYS A 330 14.84 15.62 -11.35
CA LYS A 330 14.70 15.23 -12.77
C LYS A 330 13.23 15.00 -13.14
N LEU A 331 12.48 14.26 -12.32
CA LEU A 331 11.05 14.02 -12.53
C LEU A 331 10.20 15.31 -12.43
N ILE A 332 10.57 16.26 -11.56
CA ILE A 332 9.93 17.59 -11.51
C ILE A 332 10.16 18.35 -12.83
N LYS A 333 11.38 18.31 -13.39
CA LYS A 333 11.68 18.94 -14.68
C LYS A 333 10.88 18.32 -15.81
N GLU A 334 10.81 16.99 -15.86
CA GLU A 334 10.03 16.25 -16.86
C GLU A 334 8.54 16.58 -16.75
N HIS A 335 7.98 16.60 -15.53
CA HIS A 335 6.58 16.93 -15.31
C HIS A 335 6.21 18.37 -15.73
N HIS A 336 7.16 19.32 -15.60
CA HIS A 336 6.98 20.72 -16.00
C HIS A 336 7.75 21.07 -17.28
N SER A 337 7.91 20.13 -18.21
CA SER A 337 8.74 20.33 -19.42
C SER A 337 8.32 21.51 -20.30
N GLU A 338 7.06 21.93 -20.22
CA GLU A 338 6.52 23.10 -20.95
C GLU A 338 6.89 24.46 -20.31
N LYS A 339 7.48 24.47 -19.11
CA LYS A 339 7.85 25.68 -18.38
C LYS A 339 9.36 25.83 -18.31
N GLU A 340 9.87 27.00 -18.69
CA GLU A 340 11.28 27.35 -18.44
C GLU A 340 11.52 27.58 -16.93
N ILE A 341 12.28 26.68 -16.31
CA ILE A 341 12.72 26.79 -14.92
C ILE A 341 14.14 27.34 -14.91
N SER A 342 14.37 28.47 -14.23
CA SER A 342 15.71 29.07 -14.12
C SER A 342 16.64 28.23 -13.23
N ASP A 343 17.96 28.40 -13.38
CA ASP A 343 18.95 27.71 -12.52
C ASP A 343 18.79 28.10 -11.04
N GLU A 344 18.40 29.34 -10.76
CA GLU A 344 18.10 29.82 -9.40
C GLU A 344 16.88 29.10 -8.80
N ASP A 345 15.79 28.97 -9.58
CA ASP A 345 14.61 28.22 -9.15
C ASP A 345 14.96 26.74 -8.94
N LEU A 346 15.85 26.17 -9.76
CA LEU A 346 16.27 24.78 -9.65
C LEU A 346 16.99 24.48 -8.32
N GLN A 347 17.84 25.41 -7.87
CA GLN A 347 18.51 25.29 -6.57
C GLN A 347 17.49 25.33 -5.42
N ILE A 348 16.49 26.19 -5.53
CA ILE A 348 15.39 26.28 -4.54
C ILE A 348 14.57 24.98 -4.55
N ILE A 349 14.17 24.47 -5.72
CA ILE A 349 13.47 23.18 -5.86
C ILE A 349 14.26 22.07 -5.19
N THR A 350 15.57 21.97 -5.46
CA THR A 350 16.44 20.94 -4.88
C THR A 350 16.45 21.01 -3.35
N SER A 351 16.52 22.22 -2.79
CA SER A 351 16.47 22.41 -1.33
C SER A 351 15.11 22.02 -0.72
N GLN A 352 14.00 22.34 -1.41
CA GLN A 352 12.65 22.00 -0.99
C GLN A 352 12.40 20.49 -1.09
N VAL A 353 12.87 19.84 -2.15
CA VAL A 353 12.82 18.37 -2.31
C VAL A 353 13.52 17.70 -1.13
N LYS A 354 14.75 18.10 -0.79
CA LYS A 354 15.49 17.54 0.37
C LYS A 354 14.73 17.73 1.67
N THR A 355 14.15 18.91 1.88
CA THR A 355 13.36 19.22 3.09
C THR A 355 12.11 18.34 3.15
N CYS A 356 11.31 18.31 2.08
CA CYS A 356 10.08 17.52 2.01
C CYS A 356 10.35 16.03 2.15
N LEU A 357 11.40 15.52 1.48
CA LEU A 357 11.80 14.12 1.54
C LEU A 357 12.24 13.75 2.96
N SER A 358 13.11 14.55 3.59
CA SER A 358 13.55 14.29 4.96
C SER A 358 12.37 14.25 5.94
N ALA A 359 11.42 15.18 5.81
CA ALA A 359 10.21 15.22 6.62
C ALA A 359 9.30 14.01 6.34
N ALA A 360 9.13 13.62 5.07
CA ALA A 360 8.31 12.48 4.65
C ALA A 360 8.90 11.13 5.08
N SER A 361 10.23 11.01 5.17
CA SER A 361 10.94 9.81 5.62
C SER A 361 11.01 9.68 7.15
N THR A 362 10.70 10.74 7.91
CA THR A 362 10.66 10.66 9.38
C THR A 362 9.57 9.68 9.84
N GLY A 363 9.96 8.59 10.48
CA GLY A 363 9.03 7.57 10.98
C GLY A 363 8.67 6.46 9.98
N GLU A 364 9.46 6.26 8.91
CA GLU A 364 9.33 5.06 8.08
C GLU A 364 9.92 3.82 8.75
N GLU A 365 9.13 2.74 8.74
CA GLU A 365 9.34 1.50 9.50
C GLU A 365 9.50 0.28 8.58
N VAL A 366 10.07 0.45 7.38
CA VAL A 366 10.26 -0.62 6.37
C VAL A 366 11.57 -0.39 5.58
N THR A 367 12.44 -1.41 5.50
CA THR A 367 13.60 -1.42 4.59
C THR A 367 13.18 -1.74 3.16
N ARG A 368 13.83 -1.14 2.17
CA ARG A 368 13.51 -1.33 0.74
C ARG A 368 14.57 -2.16 0.05
N GLY A 369 14.17 -2.93 -0.95
CA GLY A 369 15.04 -3.83 -1.72
C GLY A 369 15.58 -5.03 -0.92
N ALA A 370 15.15 -5.19 0.33
CA ALA A 370 15.53 -6.30 1.19
C ALA A 370 15.00 -7.62 0.65
N LYS A 371 15.87 -8.63 0.50
CA LYS A 371 15.48 -10.01 0.23
C LYS A 371 15.65 -10.82 1.50
N TRP A 372 14.63 -11.61 1.82
CA TRP A 372 14.69 -12.47 2.99
C TRP A 372 14.11 -13.85 2.73
N THR A 373 14.62 -14.83 3.47
CA THR A 373 14.29 -16.25 3.36
C THR A 373 13.71 -16.73 4.67
N LEU A 374 12.62 -17.51 4.60
CA LEU A 374 12.14 -18.31 5.73
C LEU A 374 12.93 -19.62 5.75
N ASN A 375 13.77 -19.83 6.77
CA ASN A 375 14.63 -21.02 6.84
C ASN A 375 13.97 -22.15 7.63
N HIS A 376 13.48 -21.84 8.83
CA HIS A 376 12.98 -22.84 9.75
C HIS A 376 11.89 -22.29 10.66
N MET A 377 10.89 -23.09 10.98
CA MET A 377 9.81 -22.74 11.91
C MET A 377 9.53 -23.89 12.86
N LYS A 378 9.59 -23.64 14.17
CA LYS A 378 9.17 -24.56 15.23
C LYS A 378 8.06 -23.91 16.05
N TRP A 379 7.04 -24.66 16.44
CA TRP A 379 5.96 -24.12 17.28
C TRP A 379 5.29 -25.16 18.16
N ASP A 380 4.72 -24.67 19.26
CA ASP A 380 3.94 -25.43 20.22
C ASP A 380 2.57 -24.77 20.43
N ASN A 381 1.53 -25.60 20.44
CA ASN A 381 0.19 -25.23 20.91
C ASN A 381 -0.45 -24.05 20.16
N VAL A 382 -0.06 -23.79 18.90
CA VAL A 382 -0.67 -22.75 18.04
C VAL A 382 -1.90 -23.31 17.31
N PHE A 383 -3.02 -22.59 17.32
CA PHE A 383 -4.34 -22.95 16.82
C PHE A 383 -4.82 -24.35 17.25
N VAL A 384 -4.77 -25.34 16.37
CA VAL A 384 -5.21 -26.72 16.61
C VAL A 384 -4.03 -27.66 16.82
N TYR A 385 -2.80 -27.17 16.72
CA TYR A 385 -1.59 -27.95 16.86
C TYR A 385 -1.27 -28.22 18.33
N GLY A 386 -0.61 -29.37 18.56
CA GLY A 386 -0.01 -29.74 19.84
C GLY A 386 1.41 -29.22 19.99
N GLU A 387 2.23 -29.90 20.77
CA GLU A 387 3.65 -29.58 20.97
C GLU A 387 4.54 -30.25 19.91
N ASP A 388 5.74 -29.71 19.75
CA ASP A 388 6.83 -30.23 18.92
C ASP A 388 6.50 -30.35 17.42
N ASN A 389 5.95 -29.27 16.85
CA ASN A 389 5.77 -29.13 15.41
C ASN A 389 6.93 -28.35 14.81
N THR A 390 7.44 -28.82 13.67
CA THR A 390 8.58 -28.20 13.00
C THR A 390 8.47 -28.32 11.49
N ILE A 391 8.89 -27.27 10.78
CA ILE A 391 9.05 -27.26 9.32
C ILE A 391 10.42 -26.65 9.01
N ASP A 392 11.21 -27.39 8.25
CA ASP A 392 12.53 -26.99 7.76
C ASP A 392 12.42 -26.60 6.28
N PHE A 393 12.26 -25.30 6.01
CA PHE A 393 12.04 -24.77 4.66
C PHE A 393 13.31 -24.81 3.79
N ASP A 394 14.50 -24.97 4.39
CA ASP A 394 15.74 -25.15 3.62
C ASP A 394 15.77 -26.48 2.85
N LYS A 395 14.97 -27.47 3.26
CA LYS A 395 14.80 -28.76 2.58
C LYS A 395 13.63 -28.80 1.59
N LEU A 396 12.85 -27.73 1.49
CA LEU A 396 11.58 -27.70 0.77
C LEU A 396 11.63 -26.75 -0.44
N LYS A 397 12.50 -27.06 -1.40
CA LYS A 397 12.65 -26.25 -2.62
C LYS A 397 11.68 -26.73 -3.70
N GLY A 398 10.96 -25.81 -4.32
CA GLY A 398 9.92 -26.13 -5.31
C GLY A 398 8.50 -26.03 -4.75
N ILE A 399 7.58 -26.83 -5.27
CA ILE A 399 6.17 -26.82 -4.88
C ILE A 399 5.98 -27.72 -3.66
N VAL A 400 5.43 -27.17 -2.59
CA VAL A 400 5.18 -27.86 -1.33
C VAL A 400 3.68 -27.96 -1.11
N GLY A 401 3.13 -29.15 -1.20
CA GLY A 401 1.71 -29.41 -0.96
C GLY A 401 1.42 -29.67 0.52
N ILE A 402 0.51 -28.92 1.14
CA ILE A 402 0.03 -29.19 2.49
C ILE A 402 -1.34 -29.88 2.41
N PHE A 403 -1.37 -31.17 2.78
CA PHE A 403 -2.55 -32.02 2.63
C PHE A 403 -3.03 -32.61 3.97
N GLY A 404 -4.29 -33.02 3.98
CA GLY A 404 -5.00 -33.51 5.16
C GLY A 404 -6.52 -33.27 5.11
N PRO A 405 -7.30 -33.98 5.92
CA PRO A 405 -8.75 -33.80 6.03
C PRO A 405 -9.17 -32.36 6.40
N ASN A 406 -10.38 -31.96 6.03
CA ASN A 406 -10.91 -30.65 6.41
C ASN A 406 -10.93 -30.52 7.95
N ARG A 407 -10.67 -29.30 8.45
CA ARG A 407 -10.66 -28.95 9.88
C ARG A 407 -9.53 -29.56 10.72
N ILE A 408 -8.53 -30.20 10.09
CA ILE A 408 -7.35 -30.74 10.80
C ILE A 408 -6.23 -29.70 11.01
N GLY A 409 -6.36 -28.49 10.47
CA GLY A 409 -5.39 -27.41 10.70
C GLY A 409 -4.50 -27.02 9.53
N LYS A 410 -4.82 -27.42 8.29
CA LYS A 410 -4.07 -27.05 7.07
C LYS A 410 -3.80 -25.56 6.94
N SER A 411 -4.86 -24.76 6.80
CA SER A 411 -4.77 -23.29 6.77
C SER A 411 -4.23 -22.69 8.09
N SER A 412 -4.21 -23.45 9.18
CA SER A 412 -3.58 -22.99 10.43
C SER A 412 -2.04 -23.00 10.37
N VAL A 413 -1.41 -23.67 9.40
CA VAL A 413 0.03 -23.50 9.14
C VAL A 413 0.31 -22.08 8.68
N VAL A 414 -0.47 -21.57 7.73
CA VAL A 414 -0.37 -20.18 7.23
C VAL A 414 -0.57 -19.20 8.36
N GLY A 415 -1.62 -19.38 9.16
CA GLY A 415 -1.84 -18.54 10.34
C GLY A 415 -0.69 -18.61 11.35
N THR A 416 -0.02 -19.76 11.47
CA THR A 416 1.15 -19.93 12.36
C THR A 416 2.34 -19.16 11.81
N ILE A 417 2.59 -19.16 10.49
CA ILE A 417 3.60 -18.31 9.84
C ILE A 417 3.30 -16.83 10.11
N MET A 418 2.05 -16.39 9.89
CA MET A 418 1.64 -15.00 10.13
C MET A 418 1.82 -14.55 11.57
N TYR A 419 1.47 -15.40 12.53
CA TYR A 419 1.70 -15.12 13.95
C TYR A 419 3.20 -15.07 14.27
N SER A 420 3.96 -16.02 13.75
CA SER A 420 5.38 -16.18 14.06
C SER A 420 6.28 -15.15 13.39
N LEU A 421 5.83 -14.50 12.32
CA LEU A 421 6.55 -13.40 11.65
C LEU A 421 6.02 -12.02 12.06
N PHE A 422 4.70 -11.83 12.11
CA PHE A 422 4.08 -10.50 12.21
C PHE A 422 3.10 -10.31 13.37
N ASN A 423 2.98 -11.29 14.27
CA ASN A 423 2.07 -11.21 15.43
C ASN A 423 0.60 -10.94 15.04
N THR A 424 0.17 -11.49 13.89
CA THR A 424 -1.19 -11.35 13.35
C THR A 424 -1.64 -12.67 12.71
N THR A 425 -2.76 -12.67 11.99
CA THR A 425 -3.29 -13.86 11.31
C THR A 425 -3.68 -13.56 9.86
N ASP A 426 -3.76 -14.61 9.05
CA ASP A 426 -4.33 -14.64 7.70
C ASP A 426 -5.86 -14.40 7.68
N ARG A 427 -6.52 -14.39 8.85
CA ARG A 427 -7.98 -14.30 9.01
C ARG A 427 -8.45 -12.91 9.47
N GLY A 428 -7.61 -11.90 9.28
CA GLY A 428 -7.87 -10.52 9.71
C GLY A 428 -7.61 -10.27 11.21
N PRO A 429 -8.17 -9.19 11.78
CA PRO A 429 -7.88 -8.77 13.16
C PRO A 429 -8.39 -9.79 14.18
N MET A 430 -7.47 -10.50 14.84
CA MET A 430 -7.77 -11.52 15.85
C MET A 430 -6.98 -11.27 17.13
N LYS A 431 -7.58 -11.52 18.30
CA LYS A 431 -6.83 -11.51 19.58
C LYS A 431 -5.94 -12.75 19.67
N ASN A 432 -4.69 -12.58 20.11
CA ASN A 432 -3.73 -13.69 20.31
C ASN A 432 -4.24 -14.80 21.25
N LEU A 433 -5.22 -14.49 22.11
CA LEU A 433 -5.95 -15.50 22.90
C LEU A 433 -6.49 -16.65 22.03
N HIS A 434 -6.94 -16.35 20.81
CA HIS A 434 -7.50 -17.31 19.87
C HIS A 434 -6.46 -17.97 18.96
N VAL A 435 -5.25 -17.40 18.88
CA VAL A 435 -4.10 -18.04 18.24
C VAL A 435 -3.59 -19.17 19.13
N CYS A 436 -3.63 -19.03 20.45
CA CYS A 436 -3.26 -20.11 21.37
C CYS A 436 -4.33 -21.20 21.44
N ASN A 437 -3.93 -22.47 21.27
CA ASN A 437 -4.80 -23.64 21.27
C ASN A 437 -5.72 -23.63 22.49
N MET A 438 -7.03 -23.74 22.23
CA MET A 438 -8.08 -23.59 23.25
C MET A 438 -7.89 -24.48 24.49
N ARG A 439 -7.24 -25.64 24.34
CA ARG A 439 -7.01 -26.60 25.43
C ARG A 439 -5.70 -26.39 26.17
N LYS A 440 -4.87 -25.46 25.73
CA LYS A 440 -3.51 -25.26 26.22
C LYS A 440 -3.35 -23.88 26.87
N PRO A 441 -2.55 -23.76 27.93
CA PRO A 441 -2.38 -22.51 28.66
C PRO A 441 -1.44 -21.52 27.97
N TYR A 442 -0.64 -21.97 27.00
CA TYR A 442 0.27 -21.12 26.23
C TYR A 442 0.39 -21.63 24.79
N CYS A 443 0.94 -20.80 23.92
CA CYS A 443 1.53 -21.20 22.64
C CYS A 443 2.85 -20.48 22.42
N SER A 444 3.76 -21.08 21.67
CA SER A 444 5.06 -20.51 21.35
C SER A 444 5.43 -20.81 19.91
N SER A 445 6.21 -19.92 19.32
CA SER A 445 6.86 -20.17 18.04
C SER A 445 8.26 -19.59 17.98
N LYS A 446 9.12 -20.27 17.25
CA LYS A 446 10.50 -19.90 16.97
C LYS A 446 10.73 -20.01 15.48
N VAL A 447 11.07 -18.90 14.84
CA VAL A 447 11.35 -18.83 13.41
C VAL A 447 12.77 -18.36 13.19
N ILE A 448 13.46 -19.00 12.24
CA ILE A 448 14.74 -18.57 11.72
C ILE A 448 14.51 -17.99 10.33
N ILE A 449 14.93 -16.75 10.14
CA ILE A 449 14.92 -16.06 8.85
C ILE A 449 16.34 -15.66 8.47
N THR A 450 16.61 -15.54 7.17
CA THR A 450 17.86 -14.95 6.66
C THR A 450 17.51 -13.68 5.93
N HIS A 451 18.07 -12.55 6.36
CA HIS A 451 17.90 -11.25 5.71
C HIS A 451 19.25 -10.81 5.14
N ASN A 452 19.34 -10.61 3.82
CA ASN A 452 20.58 -10.22 3.12
C ASN A 452 21.80 -11.07 3.54
N GLY A 453 21.61 -12.38 3.71
CA GLY A 453 22.65 -13.35 4.10
C GLY A 453 22.94 -13.45 5.61
N THR A 454 22.33 -12.62 6.45
CA THR A 454 22.48 -12.68 7.91
C THR A 454 21.31 -13.42 8.55
N PRO A 455 21.52 -14.44 9.41
CA PRO A 455 20.44 -15.16 10.07
C PRO A 455 19.93 -14.42 11.32
N TYR A 456 18.61 -14.45 11.52
CA TYR A 456 17.92 -13.92 12.69
C TYR A 456 16.94 -14.95 13.25
N VAL A 457 16.75 -14.92 14.56
CA VAL A 457 15.79 -15.75 15.29
C VAL A 457 14.70 -14.87 15.89
N ILE A 458 13.46 -15.16 15.57
CA ILE A 458 12.26 -14.53 16.14
C ILE A 458 11.59 -15.57 17.05
N GLU A 459 11.43 -15.26 18.33
CA GLU A 459 10.73 -16.09 19.30
C GLU A 459 9.52 -15.35 19.85
N ARG A 460 8.33 -15.94 19.72
CA ARG A 460 7.09 -15.43 20.30
C ARG A 460 6.48 -16.44 21.25
N GLN A 461 5.97 -15.96 22.38
CA GLN A 461 5.21 -16.80 23.30
C GLN A 461 3.97 -16.06 23.79
N THR A 462 2.80 -16.64 23.56
CA THR A 462 1.53 -16.13 24.08
C THR A 462 1.07 -16.99 25.25
N THR A 463 0.88 -16.38 26.42
CA THR A 463 0.44 -17.08 27.63
C THR A 463 -0.95 -16.62 28.04
N LYS A 464 -1.85 -17.58 28.29
CA LYS A 464 -3.20 -17.32 28.80
C LYS A 464 -3.17 -17.16 30.30
N SER A 465 -3.84 -16.12 30.78
CA SER A 465 -4.04 -15.86 32.20
C SER A 465 -5.52 -15.63 32.46
N THR A 466 -6.07 -16.34 33.43
CA THR A 466 -7.46 -16.15 33.87
C THR A 466 -7.43 -15.39 35.18
N ASN A 467 -8.06 -14.21 35.21
CA ASN A 467 -8.14 -13.43 36.44
C ASN A 467 -9.13 -14.05 37.45
N ARG A 468 -9.16 -13.53 38.68
CA ARG A 468 -10.07 -13.99 39.74
C ARG A 468 -11.57 -13.86 39.39
N ARG A 469 -11.93 -13.12 38.34
CA ARG A 469 -13.31 -12.96 37.83
C ARG A 469 -13.65 -13.94 36.70
N GLY A 470 -12.77 -14.90 36.39
CA GLY A 470 -12.98 -15.88 35.33
C GLY A 470 -12.76 -15.36 33.90
N VAL A 471 -12.24 -14.13 33.73
CA VAL A 471 -11.94 -13.58 32.40
C VAL A 471 -10.54 -14.02 31.99
N THR A 472 -10.45 -14.78 30.91
CA THR A 472 -9.18 -15.18 30.30
C THR A 472 -8.67 -14.10 29.35
N SER A 473 -7.45 -13.64 29.60
CA SER A 473 -6.67 -12.74 28.74
C SER A 473 -5.40 -13.46 28.26
N ALA A 474 -4.72 -12.89 27.28
CA ALA A 474 -3.45 -13.42 26.81
C ALA A 474 -2.42 -12.28 26.66
N SER A 475 -1.22 -12.48 27.20
CA SER A 475 -0.05 -11.62 26.97
C SER A 475 0.87 -12.29 25.95
N THR A 476 1.66 -11.52 25.21
CA THR A 476 2.61 -12.06 24.23
C THR A 476 3.97 -11.42 24.41
N ASP A 477 4.94 -12.27 24.69
CA ASP A 477 6.36 -11.96 24.80
C ASP A 477 7.04 -12.18 23.44
N LEU A 478 8.06 -11.38 23.14
CA LEU A 478 8.77 -11.37 21.86
C LEU A 478 10.27 -11.17 22.11
N ASN A 479 11.08 -12.07 21.58
CA ASN A 479 12.52 -11.93 21.53
C ASN A 479 13.01 -11.95 20.08
N LEU A 480 14.06 -11.17 19.80
CA LEU A 480 14.73 -11.12 18.51
C LEU A 480 16.23 -11.24 18.73
N TYR A 481 16.86 -12.19 18.02
CA TYR A 481 18.30 -12.40 18.07
C TYR A 481 18.91 -12.36 16.67
N ARG A 482 20.10 -11.81 16.53
CA ARG A 482 20.97 -11.96 15.35
C ARG A 482 21.96 -13.10 15.61
N ILE A 483 22.13 -14.01 14.64
CA ILE A 483 23.15 -15.06 14.73
C ILE A 483 24.46 -14.51 14.15
N ARG A 484 25.52 -14.47 14.95
CA ARG A 484 26.86 -14.05 14.51
C ARG A 484 27.58 -15.17 13.77
N GLU A 485 28.67 -14.83 13.08
CA GLU A 485 29.48 -15.80 12.32
C GLU A 485 30.09 -16.91 13.19
N ASP A 486 30.29 -16.65 14.48
CA ASP A 486 30.77 -17.61 15.48
C ASP A 486 29.66 -18.52 16.05
N GLY A 487 28.40 -18.28 15.66
CA GLY A 487 27.22 -19.01 16.13
C GLY A 487 26.61 -18.47 17.43
N GLU A 488 27.15 -17.38 18.02
CA GLU A 488 26.55 -16.75 19.20
C GLU A 488 25.32 -15.89 18.84
N PHE A 489 24.39 -15.79 19.79
CA PHE A 489 23.20 -14.95 19.67
C PHE A 489 23.48 -13.54 20.21
N GLU A 490 23.21 -12.55 19.39
CA GLU A 490 23.21 -11.15 19.75
C GLU A 490 21.77 -10.65 19.94
N ASP A 491 21.48 -10.11 21.12
CA ASP A 491 20.16 -9.57 21.45
C ASP A 491 19.88 -8.29 20.65
N MET A 492 18.73 -8.28 19.97
CA MET A 492 18.24 -7.18 19.14
C MET A 492 16.90 -6.63 19.67
N CYS A 493 16.51 -6.96 20.90
CA CYS A 493 15.28 -6.47 21.51
C CYS A 493 15.38 -4.98 21.86
N GLY A 494 14.30 -4.24 21.61
CA GLY A 494 14.15 -2.87 22.10
C GLY A 494 13.67 -2.80 23.55
N GLU A 495 13.63 -1.60 24.12
CA GLU A 495 13.15 -1.38 25.50
C GLU A 495 11.70 -1.85 25.69
N GLN A 496 10.87 -1.71 24.65
CA GLN A 496 9.50 -2.18 24.62
C GLN A 496 9.29 -3.15 23.45
N ARG A 497 8.31 -4.06 23.59
CA ARG A 497 7.93 -4.99 22.53
C ARG A 497 7.68 -4.32 21.18
N ASN A 498 7.05 -3.14 21.19
CA ASN A 498 6.76 -2.40 19.96
C ASN A 498 8.02 -1.95 19.23
N ASP A 499 9.12 -1.71 19.92
CA ASP A 499 10.40 -1.34 19.30
C ASP A 499 11.10 -2.57 18.69
N THR A 500 10.96 -3.74 19.32
CA THR A 500 11.37 -5.02 18.71
C THR A 500 10.53 -5.33 17.46
N GLU A 501 9.21 -5.12 17.49
CA GLU A 501 8.33 -5.28 16.31
C GLU A 501 8.70 -4.31 15.17
N LYS A 502 9.15 -3.08 15.48
CA LYS A 502 9.70 -2.16 14.46
C LYS A 502 10.96 -2.74 13.82
N THR A 503 11.85 -3.31 14.63
CA THR A 503 13.09 -3.94 14.12
C THR A 503 12.77 -5.12 13.21
N ILE A 504 11.79 -5.95 13.56
CA ILE A 504 11.33 -7.05 12.70
C ILE A 504 10.75 -6.52 11.38
N ARG A 505 9.89 -5.49 11.42
CA ARG A 505 9.34 -4.88 10.20
C ARG A 505 10.41 -4.27 9.30
N ASN A 506 11.48 -3.74 9.90
CA ASN A 506 12.67 -3.30 9.17
C ASN A 506 13.50 -4.46 8.57
N LEU A 507 13.24 -5.72 8.92
CA LEU A 507 13.92 -6.87 8.29
C LEU A 507 13.05 -7.52 7.20
N ILE A 508 11.76 -7.71 7.47
CA ILE A 508 10.88 -8.56 6.64
C ILE A 508 9.64 -7.85 6.08
N GLY A 509 9.44 -6.57 6.38
CA GLY A 509 8.25 -5.81 5.98
C GLY A 509 7.08 -5.99 6.94
N SER A 510 5.91 -5.46 6.57
CA SER A 510 4.67 -5.60 7.35
C SER A 510 3.84 -6.80 6.91
N ALA A 511 2.89 -7.22 7.76
CA ALA A 511 1.95 -8.29 7.40
C ALA A 511 1.16 -8.00 6.13
N ASP A 512 0.77 -6.73 5.94
CA ASP A 512 0.06 -6.29 4.74
C ASP A 512 0.94 -6.45 3.49
N ASP A 513 2.24 -6.17 3.60
CA ASP A 513 3.17 -6.36 2.47
C ASP A 513 3.27 -7.86 2.10
N PHE A 514 3.33 -8.74 3.10
CA PHE A 514 3.39 -10.18 2.90
C PHE A 514 2.09 -10.76 2.31
N LEU A 515 0.93 -10.34 2.80
CA LEU A 515 -0.40 -10.70 2.25
C LEU A 515 -0.58 -10.22 0.81
N LEU A 516 0.04 -9.11 0.47
CA LEU A 516 -0.12 -8.52 -0.85
C LEU A 516 0.84 -9.13 -1.89
N THR A 517 2.07 -9.47 -1.49
CA THR A 517 3.14 -9.98 -2.38
C THR A 517 3.17 -11.50 -2.49
N SER A 518 3.02 -12.20 -1.36
CA SER A 518 3.51 -13.57 -1.21
C SER A 518 2.45 -14.55 -0.70
N LEU A 519 1.35 -14.07 -0.11
CA LEU A 519 0.30 -14.92 0.45
C LEU A 519 -1.07 -14.67 -0.20
N SER A 520 -1.60 -15.69 -0.85
CA SER A 520 -2.99 -15.76 -1.31
C SER A 520 -3.81 -16.56 -0.30
N ALA A 521 -4.42 -15.88 0.68
CA ALA A 521 -5.12 -16.50 1.81
C ALA A 521 -6.53 -17.03 1.46
N GLN A 522 -7.04 -17.95 2.27
CA GLN A 522 -8.37 -18.55 2.09
C GLN A 522 -9.49 -17.48 2.12
N GLY A 523 -10.30 -17.43 1.06
CA GLY A 523 -11.40 -16.46 0.92
C GLY A 523 -10.97 -15.06 0.46
N ASP A 524 -9.66 -14.81 0.40
CA ASP A 524 -9.03 -13.55 -0.01
C ASP A 524 -8.09 -13.73 -1.22
N ALA A 525 -8.12 -14.93 -1.85
CA ALA A 525 -7.31 -15.22 -3.03
C ALA A 525 -7.54 -14.21 -4.16
N ASN A 526 -8.76 -13.67 -4.29
CA ASN A 526 -9.13 -12.65 -5.25
C ASN A 526 -9.14 -11.22 -4.68
N ALA A 527 -8.57 -10.97 -3.50
CA ALA A 527 -8.64 -9.67 -2.80
C ALA A 527 -8.37 -8.49 -3.72
N PHE A 528 -7.21 -8.50 -4.39
CA PHE A 528 -6.77 -7.43 -5.27
C PHE A 528 -7.73 -7.23 -6.46
N ILE A 529 -8.16 -8.32 -7.07
CA ILE A 529 -9.10 -8.31 -8.20
C ILE A 529 -10.51 -7.89 -7.77
N SER A 530 -10.94 -8.21 -6.55
CA SER A 530 -12.28 -7.86 -6.04
C SER A 530 -12.38 -6.44 -5.50
N GLN A 531 -11.25 -5.75 -5.32
CA GLN A 531 -11.21 -4.36 -4.88
C GLN A 531 -11.68 -3.41 -6.00
N GLY A 532 -12.39 -2.34 -5.63
CA GLY A 532 -12.72 -1.28 -6.59
C GLY A 532 -11.48 -0.51 -7.06
N SER A 533 -11.59 0.17 -8.21
CA SER A 533 -10.49 0.86 -8.91
C SER A 533 -9.62 1.74 -8.01
N SER A 534 -10.22 2.53 -7.12
CA SER A 534 -9.49 3.40 -6.18
C SER A 534 -8.60 2.63 -5.22
N LYS A 535 -9.05 1.45 -4.75
CA LYS A 535 -8.29 0.62 -3.81
C LYS A 535 -7.19 -0.16 -4.52
N ARG A 536 -7.46 -0.67 -5.73
CA ARG A 536 -6.41 -1.25 -6.61
C ARG A 536 -5.31 -0.25 -6.90
N ARG A 537 -5.66 1.00 -7.20
CA ARG A 537 -4.69 2.08 -7.41
C ARG A 537 -3.86 2.32 -6.15
N GLN A 538 -4.48 2.43 -4.98
CA GLN A 538 -3.74 2.59 -3.72
C GLN A 538 -2.74 1.45 -3.50
N VAL A 539 -3.14 0.22 -3.80
CA VAL A 539 -2.28 -0.96 -3.74
C VAL A 539 -1.10 -0.83 -4.72
N LEU A 540 -1.36 -0.45 -5.97
CA LEU A 540 -0.31 -0.24 -6.98
C LEU A 540 0.66 0.89 -6.58
N THR A 541 0.14 2.01 -6.09
CA THR A 541 0.92 3.15 -5.55
C THR A 541 1.86 2.68 -4.44
N ARG A 542 1.38 1.85 -3.51
CA ARG A 542 2.21 1.28 -2.44
C ARG A 542 3.29 0.35 -2.98
N PHE A 543 2.96 -0.51 -3.96
CA PHE A 543 3.91 -1.42 -4.60
C PHE A 543 5.04 -0.70 -5.35
N LEU A 544 4.70 0.39 -6.04
CA LEU A 544 5.62 1.27 -6.76
C LEU A 544 6.32 2.28 -5.84
N ASP A 545 6.08 2.22 -4.52
CA ASP A 545 6.64 3.13 -3.53
C ASP A 545 6.31 4.62 -3.76
N LEU A 546 5.10 4.89 -4.22
CA LEU A 546 4.65 6.24 -4.50
C LEU A 546 4.04 6.94 -3.28
N ASP A 547 3.84 6.22 -2.17
CA ASP A 547 3.30 6.75 -0.90
C ASP A 547 4.19 7.85 -0.28
N VAL A 548 5.47 7.92 -0.67
CA VAL A 548 6.37 9.01 -0.27
C VAL A 548 5.89 10.36 -0.82
N PHE A 549 5.36 10.39 -2.04
CA PHE A 549 4.91 11.62 -2.69
C PHE A 549 3.64 12.18 -2.04
N ASP A 550 2.73 11.32 -1.54
CA ASP A 550 1.56 11.77 -0.79
C ASP A 550 1.99 12.56 0.47
N ARG A 551 2.99 12.06 1.21
CA ARG A 551 3.55 12.77 2.39
C ARG A 551 4.32 14.02 2.00
N MET A 552 5.11 13.97 0.94
CA MET A 552 5.83 15.15 0.44
C MET A 552 4.85 16.24 -0.02
N HIS A 553 3.73 15.87 -0.64
CA HIS A 553 2.67 16.78 -1.04
C HIS A 553 2.01 17.45 0.17
N ASP A 554 1.76 16.70 1.26
CA ASP A 554 1.22 17.26 2.50
C ASP A 554 2.16 18.31 3.12
N VAL A 555 3.47 18.04 3.15
CA VAL A 555 4.47 19.00 3.63
C VAL A 555 4.51 20.23 2.71
N ALA A 556 4.66 20.01 1.40
CA ALA A 556 4.76 21.09 0.43
C ALA A 556 3.50 21.98 0.41
N SER A 557 2.31 21.39 0.58
CA SER A 557 1.03 22.11 0.58
C SER A 557 0.82 22.93 1.85
N LYS A 558 1.30 22.46 3.02
CA LYS A 558 1.30 23.25 4.26
C LYS A 558 2.15 24.52 4.11
N ASP A 559 3.36 24.37 3.57
CA ASP A 559 4.26 25.50 3.33
C ASP A 559 3.69 26.48 2.29
N LEU A 560 3.07 25.97 1.22
CA LEU A 560 2.37 26.79 0.23
C LEU A 560 1.24 27.62 0.85
N ASN A 561 0.44 27.02 1.73
CA ASN A 561 -0.65 27.72 2.41
C ASN A 561 -0.13 28.79 3.39
N LEU A 562 1.02 28.55 4.04
CA LEU A 562 1.69 29.55 4.88
C LEU A 562 2.14 30.76 4.05
N LEU A 563 2.77 30.53 2.89
CA LEU A 563 3.18 31.59 1.96
C LEU A 563 1.99 32.39 1.42
N LYS A 564 0.90 31.69 1.03
CA LYS A 564 -0.36 32.34 0.61
C LYS A 564 -0.94 33.22 1.73
N GLY A 565 -0.89 32.74 2.98
CA GLY A 565 -1.30 33.51 4.16
C GLY A 565 -0.45 34.78 4.38
N GLN A 566 0.87 34.69 4.21
CA GLN A 566 1.77 35.83 4.31
C GLN A 566 1.51 36.86 3.21
N LEU A 567 1.30 36.42 1.96
CA LEU A 567 1.00 37.30 0.83
C LEU A 567 -0.33 38.03 0.98
N ARG A 568 -1.33 37.42 1.65
CA ARG A 568 -2.64 38.04 1.91
C ARG A 568 -2.57 39.26 2.84
N ASN A 569 -1.49 39.40 3.61
CA ASN A 569 -1.26 40.56 4.48
C ASN A 569 -0.70 41.77 3.72
N PHE A 570 -0.34 41.63 2.43
CA PHE A 570 0.11 42.75 1.61
C PHE A 570 -1.10 43.46 0.98
N PRO A 571 -1.18 44.80 1.05
CA PRO A 571 -2.28 45.54 0.45
C PRO A 571 -2.21 45.47 -1.08
N GLU A 572 -3.37 45.29 -1.72
CA GLU A 572 -3.50 45.44 -3.18
C GLU A 572 -3.25 46.91 -3.56
N ARG A 573 -2.10 47.17 -4.19
CA ARG A 573 -1.68 48.51 -4.62
C ARG A 573 -0.95 48.40 -5.95
N ASP A 574 -1.11 49.42 -6.79
CA ASP A 574 -0.27 49.59 -7.99
C ASP A 574 1.03 50.31 -7.60
N TRP A 575 1.99 49.52 -7.13
CA TRP A 575 3.30 49.98 -6.68
C TRP A 575 4.04 50.77 -7.75
N SER A 576 3.86 50.42 -9.03
CA SER A 576 4.55 51.09 -10.15
C SER A 576 4.04 52.52 -10.35
N THR A 577 2.72 52.70 -10.29
CA THR A 577 2.07 54.00 -10.46
C THR A 577 2.32 54.91 -9.24
N LEU A 578 2.25 54.34 -8.03
CA LEU A 578 2.55 55.07 -6.79
C LEU A 578 4.02 55.54 -6.73
N GLU A 579 4.97 54.66 -7.07
CA GLU A 579 6.39 55.00 -7.06
C GLU A 579 6.71 56.08 -8.10
N LYS A 580 6.14 55.97 -9.31
CA LYS A 580 6.31 56.96 -10.38
C LYS A 580 5.69 58.32 -10.01
N GLY A 581 4.50 58.32 -9.43
CA GLY A 581 3.82 59.54 -8.96
C GLY A 581 4.66 60.26 -7.90
N ASN A 582 5.08 59.54 -6.86
CA ASN A 582 5.90 60.09 -5.78
C ASN A 582 7.27 60.57 -6.28
N LYS A 583 7.92 59.87 -7.21
CA LYS A 583 9.19 60.34 -7.82
C LYS A 583 9.02 61.63 -8.63
N THR A 584 7.90 61.77 -9.33
CA THR A 584 7.59 62.97 -10.12
C THR A 584 7.36 64.18 -9.20
N GLU A 585 6.64 63.98 -8.11
CA GLU A 585 6.38 65.01 -7.10
C GLU A 585 7.64 65.34 -6.26
N LEU A 586 8.54 64.38 -6.05
CA LEU A 586 9.85 64.64 -5.45
C LEU A 586 10.69 65.55 -6.36
N ALA A 587 10.66 65.31 -7.67
CA ALA A 587 11.37 66.12 -8.65
C ALA A 587 10.81 67.55 -8.71
N SER A 588 9.49 67.72 -8.69
CA SER A 588 8.86 69.06 -8.68
C SER A 588 9.18 69.85 -7.42
N LEU A 589 9.18 69.20 -6.24
CA LEU A 589 9.58 69.83 -4.98
C LEU A 589 11.06 70.22 -4.95
N THR A 590 11.91 69.44 -5.63
CA THR A 590 13.34 69.74 -5.76
C THR A 590 13.56 70.97 -6.66
N ASP A 591 12.89 71.02 -7.82
CA ASP A 591 12.92 72.20 -8.72
C ASP A 591 12.38 73.46 -8.02
N LEU A 592 11.29 73.32 -7.24
CA LEU A 592 10.75 74.43 -6.44
C LEU A 592 11.77 74.95 -5.42
N LEU A 593 12.49 74.06 -4.74
CA LEU A 593 13.53 74.46 -3.79
C LEU A 593 14.69 75.18 -4.46
N ASP A 594 15.12 74.73 -5.64
CA ASP A 594 16.18 75.38 -6.40
C ASP A 594 15.78 76.79 -6.85
N ARG A 595 14.53 76.95 -7.32
CA ARG A 595 13.97 78.28 -7.63
C ARG A 595 13.90 79.19 -6.41
N ILE A 596 13.42 78.68 -5.28
CA ILE A 596 13.34 79.45 -4.03
C ILE A 596 14.74 79.88 -3.59
N ASN A 597 15.73 78.99 -3.64
CA ASN A 597 17.12 79.31 -3.28
C ASN A 597 17.72 80.38 -4.19
N SER A 598 17.52 80.28 -5.51
CA SER A 598 18.02 81.28 -6.47
C SER A 598 17.43 82.68 -6.19
N VAL A 599 16.11 82.77 -5.99
CA VAL A 599 15.45 84.06 -5.67
C VAL A 599 15.88 84.57 -4.30
N PHE A 600 16.11 83.68 -3.33
CA PHE A 600 16.61 84.05 -2.01
C PHE A 600 18.02 84.67 -2.09
N GLU A 601 18.94 84.04 -2.82
CA GLU A 601 20.31 84.54 -3.03
C GLU A 601 20.33 85.90 -3.74
N GLU A 602 19.47 86.10 -4.74
CA GLU A 602 19.34 87.37 -5.45
C GLU A 602 18.87 88.50 -4.51
N ASN A 603 17.83 88.25 -3.72
CA ASN A 603 17.32 89.21 -2.75
C ASN A 603 18.34 89.50 -1.64
N GLN A 604 19.09 88.49 -1.21
CA GLN A 604 20.14 88.64 -0.20
C GLN A 604 21.31 89.49 -0.71
N SER A 605 21.69 89.29 -1.98
CA SER A 605 22.71 90.10 -2.66
C SER A 605 22.26 91.56 -2.82
N ARG A 606 20.99 91.78 -3.22
CA ARG A 606 20.40 93.12 -3.33
C ARG A 606 20.34 93.85 -1.99
N LEU A 607 19.95 93.15 -0.92
CA LEU A 607 19.95 93.71 0.43
C LEU A 607 21.36 94.12 0.88
N THR A 608 22.38 93.34 0.51
CA THR A 608 23.78 93.62 0.83
C THR A 608 24.29 94.85 0.07
N MET A 609 23.92 95.02 -1.21
CA MET A 609 24.23 96.23 -1.98
C MET A 609 23.59 97.48 -1.38
N LEU A 610 22.30 97.43 -1.03
CA LEU A 610 21.60 98.57 -0.43
C LEU A 610 22.16 98.96 0.94
N ARG A 611 22.63 97.97 1.73
CA ARG A 611 23.36 98.23 2.99
C ARG A 611 24.69 98.93 2.76
N SER A 612 25.41 98.57 1.70
CA SER A 612 26.67 99.23 1.31
C SER A 612 26.42 100.67 0.85
N GLU A 613 25.38 100.92 0.04
CA GLU A 613 24.98 102.24 -0.44
C GLU A 613 24.52 103.16 0.71
N MET A 614 23.93 102.58 1.77
CA MET A 614 23.56 103.31 2.98
C MET A 614 24.79 103.74 3.81
N SER A 615 25.92 103.02 3.72
CA SER A 615 27.13 103.30 4.50
C SER A 615 27.93 104.52 4.00
N THR A 616 27.72 104.96 2.75
CA THR A 616 28.43 106.08 2.12
C THR A 616 27.87 107.47 2.47
N HIS A 617 26.72 107.56 3.15
CA HIS A 617 26.13 108.82 3.57
C HIS A 617 26.49 109.16 5.03
N ASN A 618 27.46 110.06 5.20
CA ASN A 618 28.08 110.37 6.50
C ASN A 618 27.58 111.70 7.10
N ALA A 619 26.35 111.72 7.58
CA ALA A 619 25.82 112.60 8.62
C ALA A 619 24.43 112.06 8.98
N LYS A 620 24.06 112.00 10.26
CA LYS A 620 22.68 111.72 10.70
C LYS A 620 21.96 113.06 10.89
N PRO A 621 21.30 113.65 9.86
CA PRO A 621 20.33 114.71 10.12
C PRO A 621 19.10 114.04 10.74
N VAL A 622 18.64 114.56 11.87
CA VAL A 622 17.39 114.15 12.50
C VAL A 622 16.30 115.05 11.93
N THR A 623 15.44 114.50 11.08
CA THR A 623 14.32 115.22 10.48
C THR A 623 13.03 115.02 11.27
N GLN A 624 12.02 115.85 11.00
CA GLN A 624 10.69 115.70 11.61
C GLN A 624 10.11 114.31 11.28
N HIS A 625 10.37 113.81 10.07
CA HIS A 625 10.04 112.45 9.68
C HIS A 625 10.83 111.38 10.47
N ASP A 626 12.08 111.63 10.88
CA ASP A 626 12.82 110.68 11.74
C ASP A 626 12.26 110.65 13.17
N VAL A 627 11.72 111.77 13.67
CA VAL A 627 10.97 111.80 14.94
C VAL A 627 9.65 111.06 14.76
N GLU A 628 8.88 111.34 13.70
CA GLU A 628 7.59 110.68 13.41
C GLU A 628 7.75 109.18 13.13
N VAL A 629 8.77 108.76 12.37
CA VAL A 629 9.10 107.35 12.13
C VAL A 629 9.56 106.69 13.42
N GLN A 630 10.29 107.41 14.28
CA GLN A 630 10.65 106.84 15.58
C GLN A 630 9.48 106.82 16.56
N GLU A 631 8.54 107.75 16.49
CA GLU A 631 7.26 107.72 17.23
C GLU A 631 6.38 106.58 16.73
N GLU A 632 6.30 106.37 15.41
CA GLU A 632 5.61 105.26 14.79
C GLU A 632 6.31 103.94 15.10
N ARG A 633 7.65 103.90 15.18
CA ARG A 633 8.41 102.72 15.59
C ARG A 633 8.24 102.43 17.08
N VAL A 634 8.21 103.43 17.94
CA VAL A 634 7.88 103.27 19.36
C VAL A 634 6.44 102.78 19.47
N SER A 635 5.48 103.39 18.78
CA SER A 635 4.07 102.96 18.78
C SER A 635 3.89 101.55 18.21
N THR A 636 4.63 101.18 17.15
CA THR A 636 4.60 99.85 16.55
C THR A 636 5.27 98.82 17.45
N LEU A 637 6.36 99.17 18.15
CA LEU A 637 7.01 98.30 19.12
C LEU A 637 6.20 98.20 20.41
N GLU A 638 5.49 99.25 20.82
CA GLU A 638 4.51 99.22 21.92
C GLU A 638 3.36 98.30 21.55
N LYS A 639 2.76 98.48 20.38
CA LYS A 639 1.71 97.59 19.87
C LYS A 639 2.21 96.16 19.70
N LYS A 640 3.40 95.92 19.15
CA LYS A 640 4.00 94.59 19.06
C LYS A 640 4.33 94.00 20.42
N SER A 641 4.73 94.83 21.39
CA SER A 641 4.97 94.40 22.77
C SER A 641 3.64 94.01 23.42
N GLU A 642 2.57 94.79 23.21
CA GLU A 642 1.21 94.46 23.65
C GLU A 642 0.70 93.19 22.96
N ASP A 643 0.76 93.10 21.63
CA ASP A 643 0.36 91.93 20.85
C ASP A 643 1.16 90.68 21.24
N CYS A 644 2.47 90.81 21.50
CA CYS A 644 3.32 89.70 21.94
C CYS A 644 2.99 89.29 23.39
N THR A 645 2.67 90.26 24.26
CA THR A 645 2.22 89.98 25.63
C THR A 645 0.85 89.30 25.64
N GLU A 646 -0.07 89.75 24.78
CA GLU A 646 -1.38 89.14 24.56
C GLU A 646 -1.25 87.74 23.96
N LEU A 647 -0.35 87.55 22.99
CA LEU A 647 -0.08 86.23 22.40
C LEU A 647 0.57 85.28 23.42
N ILE A 648 1.48 85.75 24.27
CA ILE A 648 2.02 84.97 25.38
C ILE A 648 0.90 84.61 26.36
N ALA A 649 0.01 85.55 26.70
CA ALA A 649 -1.13 85.28 27.57
C ALA A 649 -2.07 84.23 26.94
N ASN A 650 -2.36 84.33 25.65
CA ASN A 650 -3.20 83.38 24.91
C ASN A 650 -2.54 82.00 24.80
N LEU A 651 -1.26 81.93 24.43
CA LEU A 651 -0.50 80.67 24.39
C LEU A 651 -0.36 80.04 25.78
N THR A 652 -0.22 80.86 26.82
CA THR A 652 -0.22 80.40 28.22
C THR A 652 -1.59 79.83 28.59
N ALA A 653 -2.69 80.50 28.22
CA ALA A 653 -4.03 80.01 28.46
C ALA A 653 -4.33 78.72 27.69
N GLU A 654 -3.93 78.63 26.42
CA GLU A 654 -4.04 77.42 25.60
C GLU A 654 -3.19 76.27 26.16
N LYS A 655 -1.96 76.54 26.59
CA LYS A 655 -1.11 75.55 27.25
C LYS A 655 -1.77 75.04 28.53
N ASN A 656 -2.26 75.95 29.38
CA ASN A 656 -2.93 75.58 30.62
C ASN A 656 -4.22 74.76 30.37
N ASP A 657 -4.98 75.06 29.32
CA ASP A 657 -6.14 74.28 28.90
C ASP A 657 -5.73 72.86 28.44
N LEU A 658 -4.65 72.75 27.65
CA LEU A 658 -4.08 71.46 27.26
C LEU A 658 -3.52 70.68 28.46
N GLU A 659 -2.87 71.33 29.42
CA GLU A 659 -2.41 70.73 30.67
C GLU A 659 -3.59 70.24 31.52
N THR A 660 -4.67 71.02 31.59
CA THR A 660 -5.91 70.62 32.30
C THR A 660 -6.57 69.41 31.62
N LYS A 661 -6.58 69.36 30.28
CA LYS A 661 -7.05 68.21 29.51
C LYS A 661 -6.15 66.99 29.71
N LEU A 662 -4.83 67.20 29.73
CA LEU A 662 -3.86 66.14 29.98
C LEU A 662 -4.05 65.57 31.39
N ASP A 663 -4.19 66.41 32.41
CA ASP A 663 -4.44 66.00 33.80
C ASP A 663 -5.74 65.19 33.94
N ALA A 664 -6.80 65.61 33.24
CA ALA A 664 -8.05 64.85 33.18
C ALA A 664 -7.86 63.46 32.53
N ILE A 665 -7.06 63.36 31.47
CA ILE A 665 -6.77 62.09 30.78
C ILE A 665 -5.81 61.21 31.59
N GLU A 666 -4.81 61.80 32.25
CA GLU A 666 -3.88 61.10 33.15
C GLU A 666 -4.62 60.56 34.38
N THR A 667 -5.60 61.31 34.89
CA THR A 667 -6.53 60.82 35.90
C THR A 667 -7.31 59.61 35.39
N VAL A 668 -7.77 59.62 34.13
CA VAL A 668 -8.45 58.46 33.52
C VAL A 668 -7.50 57.26 33.33
N ILE A 669 -6.25 57.50 32.93
CA ILE A 669 -5.20 56.47 32.80
C ILE A 669 -4.94 55.81 34.16
N SER A 670 -4.80 56.61 35.22
CA SER A 670 -4.53 56.12 36.58
C SER A 670 -5.65 55.24 37.17
N ARG A 671 -6.87 55.33 36.63
CA ARG A 671 -8.01 54.47 37.03
C ARG A 671 -7.86 53.03 36.58
N TYR A 672 -6.97 52.74 35.62
CA TYR A 672 -6.78 51.40 35.08
C TYR A 672 -5.39 50.86 35.46
N ASP A 673 -5.38 49.87 36.36
CA ASP A 673 -4.18 49.06 36.59
C ASP A 673 -4.01 48.04 35.46
N VAL A 674 -3.26 48.45 34.42
CA VAL A 674 -3.00 47.63 33.23
C VAL A 674 -2.30 46.32 33.59
N THR A 675 -1.46 46.32 34.63
CA THR A 675 -0.72 45.13 35.05
C THR A 675 -1.67 44.11 35.67
N ALA A 676 -2.60 44.57 36.51
CA ALA A 676 -3.65 43.72 37.06
C ALA A 676 -4.64 43.25 35.99
N LEU A 677 -5.03 44.11 35.04
CA LEU A 677 -5.93 43.76 33.93
C LEU A 677 -5.32 42.71 33.00
N LYS A 678 -4.03 42.85 32.63
CA LYS A 678 -3.32 41.83 31.83
C LYS A 678 -3.19 40.50 32.57
N ARG A 679 -2.89 40.51 33.87
CA ARG A 679 -2.89 39.28 34.70
C ARG A 679 -4.25 38.59 34.70
N LYS A 680 -5.34 39.36 34.78
CA LYS A 680 -6.71 38.80 34.68
C LYS A 680 -7.01 38.25 33.28
N GLN A 681 -6.58 38.93 32.23
CA GLN A 681 -6.73 38.46 30.83
C GLN A 681 -5.96 37.16 30.59
N ASP A 682 -4.73 37.06 31.09
CA ASP A 682 -3.91 35.85 30.97
C ASP A 682 -4.49 34.69 31.79
N ALA A 683 -5.05 34.98 32.98
CA ALA A 683 -5.76 33.99 33.77
C ALA A 683 -7.04 33.48 33.06
N GLN A 684 -7.83 34.37 32.44
CA GLN A 684 -8.99 33.98 31.62
C GLN A 684 -8.57 33.09 30.44
N ARG A 685 -7.53 33.48 29.69
CA ARG A 685 -7.03 32.68 28.55
C ARG A 685 -6.50 31.32 28.97
N THR A 686 -5.85 31.25 30.13
CA THR A 686 -5.35 29.98 30.68
C THR A 686 -6.52 29.07 31.07
N LEU A 687 -7.56 29.64 31.67
CA LEU A 687 -8.77 28.92 32.06
C LEU A 687 -9.60 28.47 30.84
N GLU A 688 -9.70 29.28 29.78
CA GLU A 688 -10.33 28.92 28.51
C GLU A 688 -9.61 27.74 27.83
N LYS A 689 -8.27 27.72 27.84
CA LYS A 689 -7.49 26.58 27.34
C LYS A 689 -7.76 25.31 28.15
N ALA A 690 -7.79 25.42 29.49
CA ALA A 690 -8.12 24.30 30.37
C ALA A 690 -9.54 23.77 30.13
N ILE A 691 -10.52 24.63 29.84
CA ILE A 691 -11.89 24.23 29.50
C ILE A 691 -11.92 23.41 28.20
N VAL A 692 -11.16 23.80 27.18
CA VAL A 692 -11.09 23.04 25.92
C VAL A 692 -10.55 21.63 26.16
N GLU A 693 -9.49 21.50 26.97
CA GLU A 693 -8.92 20.20 27.34
C GLU A 693 -9.90 19.35 28.17
N LEU A 694 -10.56 19.95 29.16
CA LEU A 694 -11.56 19.27 29.99
C LEU A 694 -12.80 18.88 29.18
N ARG A 695 -13.22 19.68 28.20
CA ARG A 695 -14.34 19.37 27.31
C ARG A 695 -14.02 18.17 26.43
N HIS A 696 -12.83 18.14 25.83
CA HIS A 696 -12.36 16.95 25.10
C HIS A 696 -12.24 15.72 26.01
N SER A 697 -11.88 15.88 27.28
CA SER A 697 -11.90 14.78 28.25
C SER A 697 -13.33 14.29 28.54
N ALA A 698 -14.27 15.20 28.81
CA ALA A 698 -15.66 14.86 29.09
C ALA A 698 -16.35 14.20 27.88
N ASP A 699 -16.11 14.70 26.66
CA ASP A 699 -16.67 14.13 25.43
C ASP A 699 -16.16 12.71 25.17
N ARG A 700 -14.88 12.42 25.47
CA ARG A 700 -14.32 11.07 25.37
C ARG A 700 -14.99 10.10 26.35
N GLU A 701 -15.14 10.50 27.61
CA GLU A 701 -15.79 9.67 28.63
C GLU A 701 -17.28 9.46 28.30
N LEU A 702 -17.98 10.50 27.81
CA LEU A 702 -19.38 10.45 27.43
C LEU A 702 -19.61 9.56 26.20
N THR A 703 -18.76 9.66 25.19
CA THR A 703 -18.80 8.80 24.00
C THR A 703 -18.64 7.33 24.39
N THR A 704 -17.68 7.06 25.29
CA THR A 704 -17.45 5.72 25.84
C THR A 704 -18.69 5.21 26.58
N LEU A 705 -19.33 6.04 27.40
CA LEU A 705 -20.57 5.68 28.09
C LEU A 705 -21.73 5.44 27.11
N THR A 706 -21.91 6.26 26.08
CA THR A 706 -22.97 6.10 25.08
C THR A 706 -22.79 4.80 24.30
N GLN A 707 -21.56 4.46 23.93
CA GLN A 707 -21.26 3.18 23.28
C GLN A 707 -21.58 2.01 24.20
N GLN A 708 -21.17 2.08 25.48
CA GLN A 708 -21.50 1.07 26.49
C GLN A 708 -23.02 0.92 26.70
N LYS A 709 -23.78 2.01 26.76
CA LYS A 709 -25.25 1.98 26.86
C LYS A 709 -25.92 1.39 25.61
N LYS A 710 -25.41 1.69 24.41
CA LYS A 710 -25.90 1.08 23.17
C LYS A 710 -25.66 -0.43 23.17
N SER A 711 -24.51 -0.87 23.65
CA SER A 711 -24.21 -2.30 23.81
C SER A 711 -25.07 -3.00 24.87
N LEU A 712 -25.63 -2.26 25.84
CA LEU A 712 -26.56 -2.80 26.83
C LEU A 712 -27.98 -3.02 26.29
N LYS A 713 -28.41 -2.30 25.24
CA LYS A 713 -29.75 -2.47 24.64
C LYS A 713 -30.02 -3.90 24.17
N ILE A 714 -28.98 -4.67 23.85
CA ILE A 714 -29.13 -6.08 23.49
C ILE A 714 -29.79 -6.89 24.62
N LEU A 715 -29.65 -6.47 25.89
CA LEU A 715 -30.33 -7.09 27.03
C LEU A 715 -31.85 -6.86 26.99
N ASP A 716 -32.30 -5.73 26.45
CA ASP A 716 -33.73 -5.41 26.32
C ASP A 716 -34.37 -6.12 25.11
N GLU A 717 -33.55 -6.47 24.10
CA GLU A 717 -33.99 -7.10 22.85
C GLU A 717 -34.04 -8.63 22.94
N VAL A 718 -33.32 -9.24 23.89
CA VAL A 718 -33.34 -10.69 24.07
C VAL A 718 -34.46 -11.14 25.01
N PRO A 719 -35.17 -12.25 24.73
CA PRO A 719 -36.29 -12.73 25.56
C PRO A 719 -35.90 -13.08 26.99
N CYS A 720 -34.61 -13.37 27.20
CA CYS A 720 -34.05 -13.78 28.49
C CYS A 720 -33.53 -12.60 29.34
N GLY A 721 -33.68 -11.36 28.85
CA GLY A 721 -33.34 -10.15 29.59
C GLY A 721 -31.93 -10.16 30.19
N ASP A 722 -31.88 -9.96 31.52
CA ASP A 722 -30.68 -9.92 32.35
C ASP A 722 -30.46 -11.21 33.17
N ASP A 723 -31.22 -12.28 32.91
CA ASP A 723 -31.30 -13.44 33.82
C ASP A 723 -30.09 -14.39 33.70
N TYR A 724 -29.29 -14.27 32.63
CA TYR A 724 -28.19 -15.20 32.32
C TYR A 724 -26.85 -14.48 32.07
N PRO A 725 -26.19 -13.96 33.11
CA PRO A 725 -24.98 -13.14 33.01
C PRO A 725 -23.76 -13.81 32.35
N THR A 726 -23.76 -15.13 32.25
CA THR A 726 -22.71 -15.94 31.60
C THR A 726 -23.06 -16.35 30.17
N CYS A 727 -24.26 -16.01 29.68
CA CYS A 727 -24.72 -16.36 28.34
C CYS A 727 -23.79 -15.77 27.28
N LYS A 728 -23.33 -16.60 26.34
CA LYS A 728 -22.35 -16.24 25.31
C LYS A 728 -22.74 -15.00 24.50
N PHE A 729 -24.04 -14.76 24.30
CA PHE A 729 -24.56 -13.67 23.47
C PHE A 729 -24.69 -12.33 24.21
N ILE A 730 -24.82 -12.34 25.55
CA ILE A 730 -25.05 -11.14 26.36
C ILE A 730 -24.02 -10.92 27.47
N LYS A 731 -23.08 -11.86 27.69
CA LYS A 731 -22.02 -11.76 28.73
C LYS A 731 -21.20 -10.47 28.63
N ASP A 732 -20.98 -9.95 27.43
CA ASP A 732 -20.21 -8.74 27.20
C ASP A 732 -21.03 -7.51 27.63
N ALA A 733 -22.35 -7.53 27.39
CA ALA A 733 -23.28 -6.54 27.92
C ALA A 733 -23.31 -6.58 29.47
N HIS A 734 -23.30 -7.75 30.10
CA HIS A 734 -23.17 -7.86 31.56
C HIS A 734 -21.82 -7.35 32.10
N GLY A 735 -20.72 -7.66 31.41
CA GLY A 735 -19.39 -7.14 31.75
C GLY A 735 -19.31 -5.62 31.65
N ILE A 736 -20.02 -5.03 30.69
CA ILE A 736 -20.22 -3.59 30.56
C ILE A 736 -21.12 -3.07 31.70
N LYS A 737 -22.23 -3.75 32.03
CA LYS A 737 -23.15 -3.38 33.12
C LYS A 737 -22.43 -3.22 34.46
N LEU A 738 -21.47 -4.12 34.76
CA LEU A 738 -20.65 -4.07 35.98
C LEU A 738 -19.70 -2.86 36.04
N LYS A 739 -19.24 -2.38 34.87
CA LYS A 739 -18.35 -1.22 34.77
C LYS A 739 -19.10 0.08 34.53
N LEU A 740 -20.39 -0.01 34.16
CA LEU A 740 -21.21 1.14 33.81
C LEU A 740 -21.27 2.15 34.95
N SER A 741 -21.43 1.70 36.20
CA SER A 741 -21.41 2.58 37.37
C SER A 741 -20.09 3.34 37.52
N GLN A 742 -18.95 2.71 37.24
CA GLN A 742 -17.64 3.37 37.29
C GLN A 742 -17.47 4.35 36.13
N GLN A 743 -17.95 3.99 34.93
CA GLN A 743 -17.91 4.86 33.76
C GLN A 743 -18.85 6.06 33.93
N GLU A 744 -20.04 5.86 34.48
CA GLU A 744 -20.98 6.94 34.83
C GLU A 744 -20.35 7.88 35.86
N GLN A 745 -19.67 7.35 36.88
CA GLN A 745 -18.91 8.18 37.81
C GLN A 745 -17.75 8.94 37.14
N ALA A 746 -17.05 8.33 36.16
CA ALA A 746 -15.98 8.99 35.42
C ALA A 746 -16.53 10.14 34.55
N VAL A 747 -17.66 9.92 33.86
CA VAL A 747 -18.39 10.95 33.13
C VAL A 747 -18.85 12.07 34.06
N THR A 748 -19.47 11.74 35.19
CA THR A 748 -19.90 12.72 36.18
C THR A 748 -18.72 13.54 36.69
N ARG A 749 -17.59 12.91 37.06
CA ARG A 749 -16.39 13.64 37.50
C ARG A 749 -15.82 14.55 36.41
N ALA A 750 -15.76 14.09 35.17
CA ALA A 750 -15.25 14.88 34.06
C ALA A 750 -16.18 16.06 33.71
N GLN A 751 -17.50 15.83 33.76
CA GLN A 751 -18.52 16.86 33.57
C GLN A 751 -18.56 17.84 34.74
N ASP A 752 -18.40 17.39 35.98
CA ASP A 752 -18.34 18.25 37.15
C ASP A 752 -17.07 19.11 37.12
N ALA A 753 -15.91 18.54 36.77
CA ALA A 753 -14.68 19.30 36.59
C ALA A 753 -14.78 20.31 35.44
N LEU A 754 -15.39 19.93 34.31
CA LEU A 754 -15.68 20.85 33.21
C LEU A 754 -16.64 21.96 33.67
N LYS A 755 -17.71 21.61 34.38
CA LYS A 755 -18.71 22.56 34.86
C LYS A 755 -18.14 23.51 35.90
N GLU A 756 -17.28 23.03 36.80
CA GLU A 756 -16.54 23.87 37.75
C GLU A 756 -15.61 24.84 37.01
N ALA A 757 -14.87 24.37 36.00
CA ALA A 757 -14.01 25.21 35.17
C ALA A 757 -14.83 26.23 34.35
N GLU A 758 -15.95 25.81 33.74
CA GLU A 758 -16.87 26.69 33.00
C GLU A 758 -17.52 27.73 33.94
N THR A 759 -17.90 27.33 35.16
CA THR A 759 -18.44 28.24 36.18
C THR A 759 -17.38 29.23 36.64
N ALA A 760 -16.15 28.75 36.88
CA ALA A 760 -15.01 29.61 37.21
C ALA A 760 -14.68 30.57 36.06
N ALA A 761 -14.81 30.15 34.80
CA ALA A 761 -14.61 31.01 33.65
C ALA A 761 -15.71 32.04 33.52
N VAL A 762 -16.98 31.68 33.71
CA VAL A 762 -18.10 32.64 33.73
C VAL A 762 -17.93 33.65 34.86
N ALA A 763 -17.48 33.22 36.04
CA ALA A 763 -17.21 34.11 37.17
C ALA A 763 -15.98 35.00 36.95
N ALA A 764 -14.96 34.49 36.26
CA ALA A 764 -13.74 35.23 35.92
C ALA A 764 -13.93 36.12 34.68
N LYS A 765 -14.95 35.86 33.86
CA LYS A 765 -15.23 36.57 32.61
C LYS A 765 -15.63 38.01 32.90
N ASP A 766 -14.75 38.89 32.47
CA ASP A 766 -14.97 40.33 32.48
C ASP A 766 -14.79 40.80 31.04
N ASP A 767 -15.91 40.82 30.31
CA ASP A 767 -16.00 41.26 28.90
C ASP A 767 -15.57 42.72 28.71
N THR A 768 -15.40 43.45 29.80
CA THR A 768 -14.94 44.83 29.77
C THR A 768 -13.41 44.94 29.86
N ILE A 769 -12.65 43.86 30.08
CA ILE A 769 -11.17 43.94 30.16
C ILE A 769 -10.58 44.46 28.85
N ASP A 770 -11.00 43.91 27.71
CA ASP A 770 -10.48 44.33 26.41
C ASP A 770 -10.91 45.76 26.07
N ASP A 771 -12.14 46.14 26.42
CA ASP A 771 -12.63 47.52 26.29
C ASP A 771 -11.88 48.49 27.22
N LYS A 772 -11.58 48.10 28.47
CA LYS A 772 -10.78 48.88 29.44
C LYS A 772 -9.33 49.03 28.98
N LEU A 773 -8.70 47.97 28.47
CA LEU A 773 -7.34 48.01 27.91
C LEU A 773 -7.29 48.86 26.63
N SER A 774 -8.30 48.76 25.78
CA SER A 774 -8.47 49.60 24.58
C SER A 774 -8.68 51.07 24.94
N LYS A 775 -9.53 51.37 25.92
CA LYS A 775 -9.76 52.73 26.45
C LYS A 775 -8.49 53.31 27.08
N HIS A 776 -7.76 52.53 27.87
CA HIS A 776 -6.47 52.94 28.41
C HIS A 776 -5.45 53.20 27.31
N ALA A 777 -5.34 52.32 26.31
CA ALA A 777 -4.42 52.51 25.19
C ALA A 777 -4.73 53.78 24.38
N LYS A 778 -6.02 54.04 24.10
CA LYS A 778 -6.48 55.27 23.43
C LYS A 778 -6.22 56.52 24.28
N ALA A 779 -6.47 56.45 25.60
CA ALA A 779 -6.18 57.54 26.52
C ALA A 779 -4.67 57.81 26.62
N SER A 780 -3.84 56.76 26.62
CA SER A 780 -2.38 56.86 26.66
C SER A 780 -1.80 57.43 25.37
N ASP A 781 -2.32 57.05 24.21
CA ASP A 781 -1.98 57.65 22.91
C ASP A 781 -2.38 59.13 22.85
N LEU A 782 -3.59 59.46 23.35
CA LEU A 782 -4.04 60.85 23.44
C LEU A 782 -3.20 61.68 24.41
N ALA A 783 -2.82 61.13 25.56
CA ALA A 783 -1.91 61.78 26.51
C ALA A 783 -0.53 62.01 25.90
N ALA A 784 0.01 61.06 25.13
CA ALA A 784 1.28 61.22 24.41
C ALA A 784 1.20 62.36 23.37
N LYS A 785 0.08 62.45 22.63
CA LYS A 785 -0.18 63.54 21.69
C LYS A 785 -0.29 64.89 22.39
N LEU A 786 -1.04 64.96 23.49
CA LEU A 786 -1.18 66.20 24.28
C LEU A 786 0.15 66.63 24.90
N ARG A 787 0.98 65.71 25.42
CA ARG A 787 2.33 66.03 25.92
C ARG A 787 3.22 66.60 24.82
N LEU A 788 3.16 66.04 23.61
CA LEU A 788 3.88 66.60 22.45
C LEU A 788 3.36 67.99 22.08
N GLU A 789 2.06 68.23 22.13
CA GLU A 789 1.49 69.56 21.86
C GLU A 789 1.83 70.58 22.94
N ILE A 790 1.77 70.19 24.23
CA ILE A 790 2.20 71.04 25.34
C ILE A 790 3.67 71.38 25.20
N SER A 791 4.54 70.40 24.91
CA SER A 791 5.97 70.64 24.70
C SER A 791 6.23 71.56 23.50
N ARG A 792 5.46 71.42 22.41
CA ARG A 792 5.50 72.36 21.28
C ARG A 792 5.06 73.77 21.70
N LYS A 793 3.96 73.89 22.46
CA LYS A 793 3.45 75.17 22.97
C LYS A 793 4.42 75.81 23.96
N GLU A 794 5.07 75.04 24.83
CA GLU A 794 6.14 75.51 25.72
C GLU A 794 7.32 76.05 24.95
N THR A 795 7.79 75.32 23.94
CA THR A 795 8.88 75.76 23.08
C THR A 795 8.52 77.06 22.37
N GLU A 796 7.28 77.16 21.87
CA GLU A 796 6.79 78.40 21.24
C GLU A 796 6.66 79.54 22.25
N LEU A 797 6.19 79.28 23.47
CA LEU A 797 6.03 80.25 24.53
C LEU A 797 7.38 80.78 25.00
N GLU A 798 8.39 79.93 25.13
CA GLU A 798 9.76 80.32 25.46
C GLU A 798 10.41 81.16 24.34
N ARG A 799 10.14 80.78 23.08
CA ARG A 799 10.54 81.56 21.91
C ARG A 799 9.86 82.94 21.91
N GLN A 800 8.56 83.00 22.20
CA GLN A 800 7.83 84.26 22.26
C GLN A 800 8.23 85.11 23.47
N ARG A 801 8.51 84.53 24.64
CA ARG A 801 9.07 85.24 25.80
C ARG A 801 10.41 85.87 25.48
N SER A 802 11.32 85.09 24.90
CA SER A 802 12.60 85.61 24.43
C SER A 802 12.43 86.73 23.40
N THR A 803 11.43 86.62 22.52
CA THR A 803 11.07 87.66 21.54
C THR A 803 10.50 88.90 22.23
N CYS A 804 9.66 88.75 23.24
CA CYS A 804 9.08 89.84 24.02
C CYS A 804 10.13 90.56 24.85
N ASP A 805 11.05 89.84 25.50
CA ASP A 805 12.17 90.41 26.25
C ASP A 805 13.12 91.17 25.32
N SER A 806 13.39 90.63 24.14
CA SER A 806 14.14 91.33 23.09
C SER A 806 13.38 92.55 22.57
N CYS A 807 12.06 92.49 22.45
CA CYS A 807 11.23 93.61 22.01
C CYS A 807 11.12 94.69 23.09
N GLY A 808 11.04 94.33 24.37
CA GLY A 808 10.98 95.23 25.51
C GLY A 808 12.30 95.97 25.72
N SER A 809 13.43 95.28 25.62
CA SER A 809 14.76 95.91 25.60
C SER A 809 14.92 96.85 24.40
N SER A 810 14.48 96.42 23.20
CA SER A 810 14.47 97.26 22.00
C SER A 810 13.54 98.47 22.12
N LEU A 811 12.41 98.34 22.82
CA LEU A 811 11.44 99.41 23.06
C LEU A 811 12.01 100.45 24.04
N ASP A 812 12.65 100.01 25.12
CA ASP A 812 13.29 100.90 26.09
C ASP A 812 14.44 101.69 25.43
N GLU A 813 15.21 101.03 24.57
CA GLU A 813 16.25 101.67 23.76
C GLU A 813 15.68 102.59 22.68
N ALA A 814 14.56 102.21 22.04
CA ALA A 814 13.86 103.06 21.07
C ALA A 814 13.25 104.31 21.74
N LYS A 815 12.74 104.21 22.97
CA LYS A 815 12.24 105.34 23.78
C LYS A 815 13.38 106.28 24.18
N LYS A 816 14.52 105.74 24.63
CA LYS A 816 15.74 106.53 24.88
C LYS A 816 16.21 107.25 23.61
N THR A 817 16.18 106.57 22.47
CA THR A 817 16.52 107.13 21.16
C THR A 817 15.53 108.20 20.73
N LEU A 818 14.22 108.04 20.99
CA LEU A 818 13.19 109.04 20.69
C LEU A 818 13.43 110.35 21.46
N VAL A 819 13.80 110.25 22.74
CA VAL A 819 14.18 111.40 23.57
C VAL A 819 15.42 112.10 22.98
N ALA A 820 16.43 111.34 22.55
CA ALA A 820 17.62 111.88 21.90
C ALA A 820 17.31 112.55 20.53
N LEU A 821 16.43 111.96 19.72
CA LEU A 821 16.02 112.51 18.42
C LEU A 821 15.19 113.80 18.58
N LYS A 822 14.26 113.86 19.54
CA LYS A 822 13.50 115.11 19.87
C LYS A 822 14.43 116.26 20.25
N SER A 823 15.58 115.96 20.87
CA SER A 823 16.58 116.97 21.25
C SER A 823 17.51 117.42 20.11
N ALA A 824 17.55 116.70 18.99
CA ALA A 824 18.51 116.89 17.90
C ALA A 824 17.88 117.32 16.56
N LEU A 825 16.57 117.61 16.56
CA LEU A 825 15.79 117.99 15.37
C LEU A 825 16.35 119.28 14.72
N ASN A 826 16.85 119.19 13.49
CA ASN A 826 17.25 120.35 12.69
C ASN A 826 17.02 120.10 11.19
N GLU A 827 16.34 121.05 10.54
CA GLU A 827 15.37 120.80 9.45
C GLU A 827 15.95 120.72 8.01
N LYS A 828 17.25 120.46 7.84
CA LYS A 828 17.86 120.50 6.49
C LYS A 828 18.65 119.23 6.17
N GLU A 829 18.04 118.39 5.33
CA GLU A 829 18.58 117.29 4.46
C GLU A 829 18.05 115.87 4.76
N SER A 830 16.91 115.42 4.17
CA SER A 830 16.59 113.98 4.09
C SER A 830 15.49 113.63 3.07
N LYS A 831 15.85 113.26 1.84
CA LYS A 831 14.94 112.59 0.88
C LYS A 831 15.53 111.35 0.20
N ILE A 832 16.85 111.18 0.26
CA ILE A 832 17.55 110.04 -0.35
C ILE A 832 17.66 108.87 0.64
N VAL A 833 17.99 109.17 1.90
CA VAL A 833 18.17 108.17 2.97
C VAL A 833 16.86 107.43 3.33
N SER A 834 15.71 108.11 3.27
CA SER A 834 14.40 107.50 3.54
C SER A 834 13.99 106.46 2.49
N ARG A 835 14.35 106.68 1.21
CA ARG A 835 14.01 105.77 0.12
C ARG A 835 14.75 104.44 0.22
N ILE A 836 16.06 104.47 0.51
CA ILE A 836 16.90 103.26 0.61
C ILE A 836 16.44 102.38 1.78
N ARG A 837 15.99 102.97 2.90
CA ARG A 837 15.45 102.21 4.04
C ARG A 837 14.16 101.45 3.69
N ILE A 838 13.24 102.08 2.98
CA ILE A 838 11.97 101.44 2.57
C ILE A 838 12.24 100.22 1.67
N GLU A 839 13.18 100.35 0.73
CA GLU A 839 13.56 99.25 -0.18
C GLU A 839 14.21 98.08 0.57
N MET A 840 15.05 98.35 1.59
CA MET A 840 15.64 97.32 2.45
C MET A 840 14.60 96.55 3.28
N ASP A 841 13.58 97.23 3.80
CA ASP A 841 12.51 96.58 4.57
C ASP A 841 11.59 95.73 3.69
N GLU A 842 11.37 96.14 2.45
CA GLU A 842 10.59 95.35 1.48
C GLU A 842 11.32 94.06 1.10
N ILE A 843 12.63 94.13 0.81
CA ILE A 843 13.45 92.96 0.50
C ILE A 843 13.57 92.02 1.71
N SER A 844 13.71 92.56 2.92
CA SER A 844 13.76 91.75 4.15
C SER A 844 12.46 90.98 4.39
N ARG A 845 11.30 91.57 4.10
CA ARG A 845 10.01 90.86 4.12
C ARG A 845 9.93 89.76 3.07
N LYS A 846 10.43 90.00 1.84
CA LYS A 846 10.49 88.99 0.78
C LYS A 846 11.37 87.80 1.17
N LEU A 847 12.54 88.05 1.78
CA LEU A 847 13.44 87.00 2.27
C LEU A 847 12.77 86.12 3.33
N LYS A 848 12.09 86.71 4.32
CA LYS A 848 11.37 85.95 5.37
C LYS A 848 10.28 85.05 4.78
N ALA A 849 9.50 85.55 3.82
CA ALA A 849 8.46 84.78 3.16
C ALA A 849 9.03 83.63 2.29
N LEU A 850 10.18 83.83 1.66
CA LEU A 850 10.88 82.78 0.90
C LEU A 850 11.44 81.70 1.83
N GLU A 851 11.90 82.07 3.02
CA GLU A 851 12.44 81.13 4.02
C GLU A 851 11.35 80.21 4.60
N GLU A 852 10.16 80.74 4.88
CA GLU A 852 8.99 79.93 5.28
C GLU A 852 8.58 78.93 4.18
N LYS A 853 8.56 79.38 2.92
CA LYS A 853 8.29 78.50 1.77
C LYS A 853 9.35 77.41 1.61
N LYS A 854 10.63 77.75 1.81
CA LYS A 854 11.76 76.80 1.75
C LYS A 854 11.62 75.70 2.81
N ILE A 855 11.32 76.06 4.07
CA ILE A 855 11.15 75.09 5.16
C ILE A 855 10.01 74.12 4.85
N THR A 856 8.88 74.64 4.37
CA THR A 856 7.70 73.82 4.03
C THR A 856 8.01 72.83 2.90
N ALA A 857 8.70 73.28 1.84
CA ALA A 857 9.09 72.41 0.74
C ALA A 857 10.12 71.35 1.16
N ILE A 858 11.05 71.67 2.08
CA ILE A 858 12.01 70.70 2.65
C ILE A 858 11.29 69.60 3.45
N ASP A 859 10.31 69.96 4.28
CA ASP A 859 9.54 69.00 5.08
C ASP A 859 8.73 68.05 4.18
N SER A 860 8.01 68.60 3.20
CA SER A 860 7.27 67.80 2.21
C SER A 860 8.18 66.86 1.43
N ARG A 861 9.34 67.34 0.96
CA ARG A 861 10.33 66.51 0.24
C ARG A 861 10.84 65.37 1.12
N SER A 862 11.09 65.62 2.40
CA SER A 862 11.60 64.62 3.35
C SER A 862 10.58 63.53 3.64
N LYS A 863 9.32 63.90 3.84
CA LYS A 863 8.19 62.95 4.00
C LYS A 863 8.01 62.07 2.76
N LEU A 864 8.04 62.69 1.57
CA LEU A 864 7.86 61.97 0.31
C LEU A 864 9.01 60.97 0.06
N LYS A 865 10.26 61.36 0.39
CA LYS A 865 11.43 60.49 0.29
C LYS A 865 11.31 59.26 1.20
N ALA A 866 10.94 59.46 2.47
CA ALA A 866 10.73 58.36 3.41
C ALA A 866 9.60 57.41 2.95
N MET A 867 8.55 57.94 2.32
CA MET A 867 7.46 57.14 1.79
C MET A 867 7.90 56.27 0.58
N ILE A 868 8.74 56.82 -0.30
CA ILE A 868 9.33 56.06 -1.42
C ILE A 868 10.21 54.91 -0.91
N ASP A 869 11.05 55.16 0.10
CA ASP A 869 11.94 54.13 0.66
C ASP A 869 11.13 52.99 1.31
N ASN A 870 10.07 53.30 2.06
CA ASN A 870 9.18 52.29 2.64
C ASN A 870 8.45 51.47 1.56
N LEU A 871 7.91 52.12 0.51
CA LEU A 871 7.25 51.42 -0.60
C LEU A 871 8.20 50.45 -1.30
N ARG A 872 9.48 50.82 -1.42
CA ARG A 872 10.51 49.97 -2.03
C ARG A 872 10.78 48.71 -1.21
N VAL A 873 10.98 48.85 0.11
CA VAL A 873 11.21 47.71 1.02
C VAL A 873 10.01 46.76 1.06
N GLU A 874 8.78 47.30 1.10
CA GLU A 874 7.56 46.49 1.04
C GLU A 874 7.45 45.71 -0.28
N LYS A 875 7.78 46.35 -1.41
CA LYS A 875 7.77 45.73 -2.74
C LYS A 875 8.82 44.62 -2.85
N GLU A 876 10.07 44.87 -2.46
CA GLU A 876 11.15 43.87 -2.48
C GLU A 876 10.76 42.62 -1.67
N ARG A 877 10.19 42.80 -0.47
CA ARG A 877 9.71 41.69 0.37
C ARG A 877 8.55 40.92 -0.25
N ARG A 878 7.62 41.62 -0.92
CA ARG A 878 6.50 40.98 -1.63
C ARG A 878 7.01 40.14 -2.81
N ASP A 879 7.91 40.70 -3.60
CA ASP A 879 8.46 40.05 -4.80
C ASP A 879 9.27 38.80 -4.41
N GLU A 880 10.04 38.84 -3.30
CA GLU A 880 10.69 37.65 -2.72
C GLU A 880 9.69 36.56 -2.32
N LEU A 881 8.57 36.93 -1.68
CA LEU A 881 7.54 35.97 -1.29
C LEU A 881 6.80 35.38 -2.51
N LEU A 882 6.56 36.18 -3.55
CA LEU A 882 5.98 35.71 -4.81
C LEU A 882 6.91 34.71 -5.52
N ALA A 883 8.22 34.98 -5.56
CA ALA A 883 9.20 34.04 -6.12
C ALA A 883 9.21 32.71 -5.36
N LYS A 884 9.23 32.75 -4.02
CA LYS A 884 9.14 31.54 -3.18
C LYS A 884 7.83 30.79 -3.38
N MET A 885 6.70 31.50 -3.48
CA MET A 885 5.39 30.89 -3.71
C MET A 885 5.33 30.19 -5.07
N ARG A 886 5.87 30.80 -6.13
CA ARG A 886 5.93 30.21 -7.48
C ARG A 886 6.67 28.87 -7.45
N VAL A 887 7.85 28.83 -6.85
CA VAL A 887 8.63 27.58 -6.75
C VAL A 887 7.90 26.54 -5.90
N GLN A 888 7.35 26.94 -4.76
CA GLN A 888 6.59 26.03 -3.88
C GLN A 888 5.35 25.45 -4.58
N GLU A 889 4.70 26.22 -5.45
CA GLU A 889 3.54 25.77 -6.21
C GLU A 889 3.93 24.72 -7.27
N LEU A 890 5.07 24.90 -7.95
CA LEU A 890 5.64 23.89 -8.87
C LEU A 890 5.95 22.57 -8.14
N VAL A 891 6.56 22.64 -6.96
CA VAL A 891 6.91 21.47 -6.15
C VAL A 891 5.64 20.78 -5.61
N SER A 892 4.70 21.54 -5.05
CA SER A 892 3.43 21.00 -4.53
C SER A 892 2.60 20.32 -5.64
N THR A 893 2.49 20.93 -6.83
CA THR A 893 1.79 20.29 -7.95
C THR A 893 2.50 19.05 -8.47
N ALA A 894 3.83 19.06 -8.55
CA ALA A 894 4.60 17.89 -8.95
C ALA A 894 4.43 16.70 -7.99
N PHE A 895 4.32 16.94 -6.68
CA PHE A 895 4.08 15.85 -5.70
C PHE A 895 2.62 15.41 -5.60
N SER A 896 1.69 16.15 -6.19
CA SER A 896 0.27 15.78 -6.14
C SER A 896 0.01 14.45 -6.85
N LYS A 897 -1.15 13.81 -6.58
CA LYS A 897 -1.54 12.54 -7.23
C LYS A 897 -1.58 12.61 -8.77
N LYS A 898 -1.79 13.81 -9.33
CA LYS A 898 -1.79 14.06 -10.78
C LYS A 898 -0.42 14.46 -11.34
N GLY A 899 0.60 14.58 -10.48
CA GLY A 899 1.96 14.95 -10.82
C GLY A 899 2.84 13.74 -11.12
N ILE A 900 4.00 13.70 -10.48
CA ILE A 900 5.00 12.62 -10.59
C ILE A 900 4.41 11.23 -10.34
N PRO A 901 3.56 10.98 -9.32
CA PRO A 901 2.95 9.66 -9.13
C PRO A 901 2.18 9.15 -10.36
N MET A 902 1.45 10.03 -11.05
CA MET A 902 0.74 9.68 -12.29
C MET A 902 1.71 9.36 -13.42
N LEU A 903 2.76 10.19 -13.56
CA LEU A 903 3.81 9.99 -14.56
C LEU A 903 4.51 8.64 -14.37
N ILE A 904 4.88 8.29 -13.14
CA ILE A 904 5.50 6.99 -12.82
C ILE A 904 4.50 5.85 -13.08
N THR A 905 3.24 6.00 -12.67
CA THR A 905 2.23 4.95 -12.90
C THR A 905 2.03 4.68 -14.40
N LYS A 906 1.91 5.73 -15.23
CA LYS A 906 1.77 5.60 -16.68
C LYS A 906 2.99 4.93 -17.34
N THR A 907 4.19 5.22 -16.86
CA THR A 907 5.43 4.62 -17.40
C THR A 907 5.67 3.20 -16.92
N GLN A 908 5.23 2.84 -15.71
CA GLN A 908 5.41 1.49 -15.15
C GLN A 908 4.32 0.50 -15.54
N LEU A 909 3.10 0.94 -15.85
CA LEU A 909 1.99 0.05 -16.24
C LEU A 909 2.35 -0.91 -17.39
N PRO A 910 2.96 -0.46 -18.52
CA PRO A 910 3.40 -1.36 -19.58
C PRO A 910 4.41 -2.42 -19.09
N ARG A 911 5.33 -2.05 -18.19
CA ARG A 911 6.30 -2.98 -17.59
C ARG A 911 5.60 -4.03 -16.72
N ILE A 912 4.58 -3.64 -15.95
CA ILE A 912 3.77 -4.57 -15.16
C ILE A 912 3.04 -5.55 -16.07
N ASN A 913 2.40 -5.06 -17.13
CA ASN A 913 1.71 -5.92 -18.12
C ASN A 913 2.67 -6.91 -18.79
N ALA A 914 3.90 -6.49 -19.10
CA ALA A 914 4.93 -7.36 -19.64
C ALA A 914 5.34 -8.48 -18.65
N GLU A 915 5.55 -8.15 -17.37
CA GLU A 915 5.87 -9.14 -16.34
C GLU A 915 4.71 -10.11 -16.07
N VAL A 916 3.46 -9.63 -16.10
CA VAL A 916 2.27 -10.49 -16.00
C VAL A 916 2.19 -11.45 -17.18
N SER A 917 2.43 -10.94 -18.39
CA SER A 917 2.43 -11.77 -19.61
C SER A 917 3.52 -12.84 -19.56
N LYS A 918 4.70 -12.50 -19.04
CA LYS A 918 5.80 -13.44 -18.83
C LYS A 918 5.46 -14.53 -17.82
N VAL A 919 4.74 -14.19 -16.74
CA VAL A 919 4.27 -15.19 -15.76
C VAL A 919 3.30 -16.18 -16.40
N LEU A 920 2.45 -15.72 -17.32
CA LEU A 920 1.36 -16.48 -17.95
C LEU A 920 1.72 -17.17 -19.27
N GLN A 921 2.89 -16.88 -19.83
CA GLN A 921 3.31 -17.37 -21.14
C GLN A 921 3.26 -18.90 -21.22
N GLY A 922 2.52 -19.43 -22.19
CA GLY A 922 2.38 -20.89 -22.40
C GLY A 922 1.54 -21.62 -21.35
N ILE A 923 0.85 -20.90 -20.46
CA ILE A 923 0.00 -21.48 -19.40
C ILE A 923 -1.49 -21.41 -19.77
N VAL A 924 -1.94 -20.24 -20.23
CA VAL A 924 -3.32 -19.95 -20.63
C VAL A 924 -3.37 -19.39 -22.06
N ASP A 925 -4.56 -19.27 -22.66
CA ASP A 925 -4.80 -18.73 -24.02
C ASP A 925 -5.38 -17.30 -24.04
N PHE A 926 -5.21 -16.55 -22.93
CA PHE A 926 -5.60 -15.15 -22.78
C PHE A 926 -4.46 -14.31 -22.18
N THR A 927 -4.53 -12.98 -22.32
CA THR A 927 -3.64 -12.02 -21.65
C THR A 927 -4.37 -11.27 -20.55
N ILE A 928 -3.59 -10.67 -19.65
CA ILE A 928 -4.10 -9.81 -18.57
C ILE A 928 -3.47 -8.44 -18.72
N GLU A 929 -4.32 -7.43 -18.77
CA GLU A 929 -3.94 -6.04 -19.02
C GLU A 929 -4.45 -5.16 -17.87
N LEU A 930 -3.54 -4.51 -17.16
CA LEU A 930 -3.89 -3.38 -16.30
C LEU A 930 -3.93 -2.11 -17.15
N GLU A 931 -5.04 -1.40 -17.10
CA GLU A 931 -5.24 -0.14 -17.80
C GLU A 931 -5.74 0.94 -16.86
N ASN A 932 -5.31 2.17 -17.10
CA ASN A 932 -5.78 3.33 -16.38
C ASN A 932 -6.73 4.11 -17.30
N ASP A 933 -7.97 4.27 -16.88
CA ASP A 933 -8.97 5.09 -17.58
C ASP A 933 -8.52 6.56 -17.58
N GLU A 934 -8.36 7.16 -18.76
CA GLU A 934 -7.86 8.53 -18.90
C GLU A 934 -8.82 9.60 -18.38
N GLU A 935 -10.14 9.32 -18.38
CA GLU A 935 -11.16 10.26 -17.91
C GLU A 935 -11.43 10.12 -16.41
N SER A 936 -11.56 8.87 -15.93
CA SER A 936 -11.95 8.59 -14.55
C SER A 936 -10.77 8.30 -13.60
N ASP A 937 -9.56 8.13 -14.14
CA ASP A 937 -8.34 7.77 -13.39
C ASP A 937 -8.50 6.45 -12.60
N ALA A 938 -9.37 5.57 -13.10
CA ALA A 938 -9.68 4.25 -12.57
C ALA A 938 -8.71 3.20 -13.12
N LEU A 939 -8.12 2.41 -12.23
CA LEU A 939 -7.29 1.26 -12.59
C LEU A 939 -8.19 0.02 -12.77
N GLU A 940 -8.35 -0.39 -14.02
CA GLU A 940 -9.12 -1.58 -14.41
C GLU A 940 -8.19 -2.72 -14.82
N ILE A 941 -8.68 -3.95 -14.61
CA ILE A 941 -7.99 -5.18 -14.99
C ILE A 941 -8.85 -5.88 -16.02
N TYR A 942 -8.29 -6.07 -17.20
CA TYR A 942 -8.94 -6.75 -18.30
C TYR A 942 -8.32 -8.11 -18.54
N ILE A 943 -9.19 -9.08 -18.86
CA ILE A 943 -8.79 -10.31 -19.52
C ILE A 943 -9.12 -10.15 -21.00
N ASN A 944 -8.09 -10.28 -21.82
CA ASN A 944 -8.16 -10.13 -23.26
C ASN A 944 -7.95 -11.50 -23.91
N TYR A 945 -8.98 -11.97 -24.62
CA TYR A 945 -8.96 -13.22 -25.37
C TYR A 945 -8.57 -12.99 -26.83
N GLY A 946 -8.18 -11.77 -27.22
CA GLY A 946 -7.91 -11.37 -28.60
C GLY A 946 -9.18 -10.94 -29.36
N ASP A 947 -10.24 -11.77 -29.32
CA ASP A 947 -11.53 -11.48 -29.97
C ASP A 947 -12.46 -10.59 -29.11
N SER A 948 -12.23 -10.61 -27.81
CA SER A 948 -13.05 -9.97 -26.81
C SER A 948 -12.22 -9.58 -25.60
N LYS A 949 -12.56 -8.43 -25.03
CA LYS A 949 -11.91 -7.87 -23.86
C LYS A 949 -12.97 -7.66 -22.78
N ARG A 950 -12.75 -8.20 -21.59
CA ARG A 950 -13.71 -8.16 -20.49
C ARG A 950 -13.04 -7.72 -19.22
N VAL A 951 -13.75 -6.91 -18.43
CA VAL A 951 -13.32 -6.61 -17.06
C VAL A 951 -13.29 -7.90 -16.24
N VAL A 952 -12.25 -8.06 -15.44
CA VAL A 952 -11.95 -9.30 -14.70
C VAL A 952 -13.10 -9.79 -13.81
N GLU A 953 -13.97 -8.88 -13.36
CA GLU A 953 -15.16 -9.19 -12.56
C GLU A 953 -16.18 -10.05 -13.31
N LEU A 954 -16.22 -9.97 -14.64
CA LEU A 954 -17.13 -10.75 -15.48
C LEU A 954 -16.55 -12.11 -15.92
N CYS A 955 -15.30 -12.41 -15.55
CA CYS A 955 -14.61 -13.64 -15.91
C CYS A 955 -14.94 -14.81 -14.95
N SER A 956 -14.56 -16.02 -15.37
CA SER A 956 -14.75 -17.26 -14.62
C SER A 956 -13.92 -17.33 -13.32
N GLY A 957 -14.24 -18.28 -12.44
CA GLY A 957 -13.50 -18.48 -11.19
C GLY A 957 -12.04 -18.86 -11.40
N MET A 958 -11.75 -19.70 -12.40
CA MET A 958 -10.39 -20.08 -12.80
C MET A 958 -9.59 -18.85 -13.24
N GLU A 959 -10.14 -18.07 -14.16
CA GLU A 959 -9.46 -16.91 -14.75
C GLU A 959 -9.15 -15.86 -13.70
N LYS A 960 -10.09 -15.58 -12.80
CA LYS A 960 -9.87 -14.68 -11.66
C LYS A 960 -8.74 -15.18 -10.77
N THR A 961 -8.70 -16.48 -10.47
CA THR A 961 -7.65 -17.07 -9.63
C THR A 961 -6.27 -16.96 -10.28
N ILE A 962 -6.16 -17.35 -11.55
CA ILE A 962 -4.91 -17.27 -12.34
C ILE A 962 -4.45 -15.82 -12.44
N ALA A 963 -5.36 -14.90 -12.73
CA ALA A 963 -5.09 -13.48 -12.77
C ALA A 963 -4.53 -12.96 -11.45
N SER A 964 -5.15 -13.36 -10.34
CA SER A 964 -4.77 -12.91 -9.01
C SER A 964 -3.36 -13.37 -8.64
N ILE A 965 -3.02 -14.61 -8.98
CA ILE A 965 -1.69 -15.18 -8.71
C ILE A 965 -0.64 -14.53 -9.63
N ALA A 966 -0.92 -14.40 -10.92
CA ALA A 966 0.01 -13.83 -11.89
C ALA A 966 0.32 -12.36 -11.61
N LEU A 967 -0.70 -11.57 -11.24
CA LEU A 967 -0.53 -10.18 -10.82
C LEU A 967 0.38 -10.07 -9.59
N ARG A 968 0.16 -10.87 -8.54
CA ARG A 968 1.01 -10.85 -7.34
C ARG A 968 2.45 -11.26 -7.63
N ALA A 969 2.65 -12.30 -8.44
CA ALA A 969 3.98 -12.74 -8.85
C ALA A 969 4.71 -11.63 -9.63
N ALA A 970 4.05 -11.04 -10.63
CA ALA A 970 4.60 -9.93 -11.42
C ALA A 970 4.91 -8.70 -10.55
N MET A 971 4.00 -8.31 -9.66
CA MET A 971 4.20 -7.18 -8.74
C MET A 971 5.37 -7.42 -7.77
N THR A 972 5.61 -8.66 -7.34
CA THR A 972 6.78 -9.02 -6.52
C THR A 972 8.10 -8.80 -7.26
N ASN A 973 8.14 -8.99 -8.58
CA ASN A 973 9.34 -8.71 -9.37
C ASN A 973 9.64 -7.21 -9.46
N ILE A 974 8.60 -6.37 -9.54
CA ILE A 974 8.73 -4.93 -9.78
C ILE A 974 8.84 -4.10 -8.49
N THR A 975 8.30 -4.59 -7.37
CA THR A 975 8.25 -3.81 -6.12
C THR A 975 9.62 -3.53 -5.51
N THR A 976 9.75 -2.45 -4.74
CA THR A 976 10.92 -2.16 -3.88
C THR A 976 10.67 -2.53 -2.41
N LEU A 977 9.51 -3.09 -2.07
CA LEU A 977 9.20 -3.59 -0.72
C LEU A 977 10.03 -4.86 -0.39
N PRO A 978 10.18 -5.23 0.89
CA PRO A 978 10.82 -6.49 1.29
C PRO A 978 10.23 -7.69 0.57
N LYS A 979 11.10 -8.50 -0.04
CA LYS A 979 10.70 -9.65 -0.87
C LYS A 979 11.04 -10.97 -0.16
N PRO A 980 10.03 -11.77 0.23
CA PRO A 980 10.26 -13.15 0.60
C PRO A 980 10.60 -13.99 -0.64
N ASP A 981 11.33 -15.08 -0.45
CA ASP A 981 11.54 -16.12 -1.47
C ASP A 981 10.54 -17.29 -1.36
N ILE A 982 9.51 -17.14 -0.54
CA ILE A 982 8.37 -18.07 -0.40
C ILE A 982 7.11 -17.45 -1.04
N PHE A 983 6.23 -18.28 -1.61
CA PHE A 983 4.90 -17.90 -2.08
C PHE A 983 3.87 -18.92 -1.58
N ILE A 984 2.74 -18.49 -1.03
CA ILE A 984 1.75 -19.35 -0.37
C ILE A 984 0.38 -19.15 -1.02
N ILE A 985 -0.26 -20.26 -1.39
CA ILE A 985 -1.61 -20.30 -1.97
C ILE A 985 -2.49 -21.18 -1.09
N ASP A 986 -3.46 -20.60 -0.39
CA ASP A 986 -4.37 -21.31 0.51
C ASP A 986 -5.80 -21.38 -0.07
N GLU A 987 -6.19 -22.58 -0.50
CA GLU A 987 -7.49 -22.91 -1.09
C GLU A 987 -7.87 -22.05 -2.31
N GLY A 988 -6.88 -21.62 -3.10
CA GLY A 988 -7.08 -20.80 -4.31
C GLY A 988 -7.80 -21.53 -5.46
N PHE A 989 -7.82 -22.85 -5.46
CA PHE A 989 -8.13 -23.66 -6.66
C PHE A 989 -9.49 -24.39 -6.63
N GLY A 990 -10.37 -24.10 -5.66
CA GLY A 990 -11.56 -24.93 -5.39
C GLY A 990 -12.65 -24.98 -6.48
N THR A 991 -12.56 -24.19 -7.56
CA THR A 991 -13.60 -24.09 -8.61
C THR A 991 -13.11 -24.52 -10.00
N LEU A 992 -12.01 -25.26 -10.08
CA LEU A 992 -11.41 -25.67 -11.35
C LEU A 992 -12.08 -26.92 -11.94
N ASP A 993 -12.27 -26.90 -13.26
CA ASP A 993 -12.48 -28.11 -14.05
C ASP A 993 -11.12 -28.77 -14.38
N ASN A 994 -11.15 -29.93 -15.04
CA ASN A 994 -9.92 -30.68 -15.34
C ASN A 994 -8.91 -29.88 -16.18
N ALA A 995 -9.38 -29.09 -17.14
CA ALA A 995 -8.52 -28.23 -17.96
C ALA A 995 -7.90 -27.10 -17.13
N GLY A 996 -8.67 -26.52 -16.20
CA GLY A 996 -8.19 -25.51 -15.25
C GLY A 996 -7.17 -26.05 -14.25
N VAL A 997 -7.28 -27.30 -13.84
CA VAL A 997 -6.27 -27.97 -12.99
C VAL A 997 -4.93 -28.05 -13.71
N GLU A 998 -4.92 -28.46 -14.98
CA GLU A 998 -3.68 -28.55 -15.77
C GLU A 998 -3.01 -27.17 -15.94
N SER A 999 -3.80 -26.14 -16.26
CA SER A 999 -3.29 -24.76 -16.35
C SER A 999 -2.76 -24.24 -15.01
N CYS A 1000 -3.39 -24.60 -13.89
CA CYS A 1000 -2.87 -24.26 -12.57
C CYS A 1000 -1.56 -24.99 -12.24
N ASN A 1001 -1.43 -26.27 -12.60
CA ASN A 1001 -0.18 -27.01 -12.43
C ASN A 1001 0.97 -26.37 -13.23
N ARG A 1002 0.70 -25.93 -14.47
CA ARG A 1002 1.67 -25.15 -15.26
C ARG A 1002 2.04 -23.82 -14.61
N LEU A 1003 1.04 -23.09 -14.06
CA LEU A 1003 1.29 -21.84 -13.33
C LEU A 1003 2.19 -22.08 -12.12
N LEU A 1004 1.89 -23.09 -11.29
CA LEU A 1004 2.71 -23.46 -10.13
C LEU A 1004 4.14 -23.80 -10.55
N ALA A 1005 4.32 -24.52 -11.65
CA ALA A 1005 5.64 -24.82 -12.20
C ALA A 1005 6.40 -23.55 -12.63
N SER A 1006 5.72 -22.58 -13.26
CA SER A 1006 6.30 -21.28 -13.63
C SER A 1006 6.76 -20.47 -12.40
N LEU A 1007 5.99 -20.51 -11.31
CA LEU A 1007 6.33 -19.82 -10.05
C LEU A 1007 7.64 -20.33 -9.42
N LYS A 1008 8.04 -21.59 -9.68
CA LYS A 1008 9.34 -22.14 -9.22
C LYS A 1008 10.55 -21.38 -9.74
N ASN A 1009 10.41 -20.67 -10.86
CA ASN A 1009 11.48 -19.85 -11.41
C ASN A 1009 11.66 -18.53 -10.63
N GLN A 1010 10.67 -18.14 -9.83
CA GLN A 1010 10.64 -16.85 -9.12
C GLN A 1010 10.80 -17.01 -7.61
N PHE A 1011 10.28 -18.10 -7.05
CA PHE A 1011 10.29 -18.37 -5.61
C PHE A 1011 11.06 -19.66 -5.30
N LYS A 1012 11.82 -19.66 -4.20
CA LYS A 1012 12.51 -20.85 -3.67
C LYS A 1012 11.48 -21.92 -3.28
N THR A 1013 10.39 -21.51 -2.65
CA THR A 1013 9.36 -22.40 -2.09
C THR A 1013 7.97 -21.88 -2.44
N VAL A 1014 7.14 -22.70 -3.09
CA VAL A 1014 5.74 -22.40 -3.40
C VAL A 1014 4.85 -23.33 -2.60
N VAL A 1015 4.25 -22.84 -1.51
CA VAL A 1015 3.36 -23.62 -0.66
C VAL A 1015 1.95 -23.60 -1.23
N VAL A 1016 1.36 -24.76 -1.42
CA VAL A 1016 -0.01 -24.92 -1.92
C VAL A 1016 -0.83 -25.72 -0.92
N ILE A 1017 -1.93 -25.12 -0.46
CA ILE A 1017 -2.94 -25.79 0.35
C ILE A 1017 -4.18 -25.90 -0.50
N THR A 1018 -4.61 -27.13 -0.79
CA THR A 1018 -5.81 -27.34 -1.59
C THR A 1018 -6.47 -28.68 -1.30
N HIS A 1019 -7.77 -28.74 -1.55
CA HIS A 1019 -8.54 -29.98 -1.63
C HIS A 1019 -8.61 -30.58 -3.03
N VAL A 1020 -8.06 -29.90 -4.05
CA VAL A 1020 -8.07 -30.38 -5.43
C VAL A 1020 -7.00 -31.44 -5.62
N ASP A 1021 -7.43 -32.69 -5.81
CA ASP A 1021 -6.53 -33.83 -5.88
C ASP A 1021 -5.55 -33.73 -7.06
N GLY A 1022 -5.97 -33.25 -8.23
CA GLY A 1022 -5.07 -33.10 -9.39
C GLY A 1022 -3.97 -32.03 -9.24
N ILE A 1023 -3.98 -31.25 -8.16
CA ILE A 1023 -2.88 -30.32 -7.81
C ILE A 1023 -1.87 -31.00 -6.87
N LYS A 1024 -2.27 -32.08 -6.17
CA LYS A 1024 -1.34 -32.88 -5.36
C LYS A 1024 -0.21 -33.44 -6.20
N ASP A 1025 -0.52 -33.87 -7.42
CA ASP A 1025 0.42 -34.47 -8.35
C ASP A 1025 1.50 -33.49 -8.83
N ALA A 1026 1.30 -32.18 -8.65
CA ALA A 1026 2.29 -31.15 -8.98
C ALA A 1026 3.23 -30.80 -7.82
N ALA A 1027 3.01 -31.34 -6.62
CA ALA A 1027 3.84 -31.03 -5.45
C ALA A 1027 5.16 -31.82 -5.51
N ASP A 1028 6.28 -31.10 -5.43
CA ASP A 1028 7.63 -31.69 -5.32
C ASP A 1028 7.87 -32.25 -3.90
N HIS A 1029 7.21 -31.67 -2.89
CA HIS A 1029 7.24 -32.11 -1.49
C HIS A 1029 5.85 -32.12 -0.87
N ILE A 1030 5.58 -33.07 0.03
CA ILE A 1030 4.29 -33.19 0.71
C ILE A 1030 4.47 -33.03 2.22
N ILE A 1031 3.68 -32.11 2.79
CA ILE A 1031 3.50 -31.98 4.23
C ILE A 1031 2.10 -32.51 4.56
N GLU A 1032 2.03 -33.60 5.32
CA GLU A 1032 0.77 -34.16 5.78
C GLU A 1032 0.47 -33.66 7.20
N ILE A 1033 -0.77 -33.26 7.42
CA ILE A 1033 -1.24 -32.88 8.76
C ILE A 1033 -2.08 -34.01 9.31
N THR A 1034 -1.55 -34.66 10.32
CA THR A 1034 -2.20 -35.75 11.05
C THR A 1034 -2.83 -35.23 12.33
N ARG A 1035 -3.74 -36.01 12.92
CA ARG A 1035 -4.34 -35.69 14.21
C ARG A 1035 -3.96 -36.76 15.20
N ASN A 1036 -3.25 -36.37 16.25
CA ASN A 1036 -2.94 -37.24 17.37
C ASN A 1036 -3.95 -37.00 18.51
N GLU A 1037 -4.88 -37.94 18.68
CA GLU A 1037 -6.04 -37.89 19.59
C GLU A 1037 -6.92 -36.64 19.39
N LYS A 1038 -6.46 -35.53 19.95
CA LYS A 1038 -7.17 -34.29 20.17
C LYS A 1038 -6.55 -33.16 19.35
N ASP A 1039 -5.22 -33.08 19.32
CA ASP A 1039 -4.41 -32.03 18.69
C ASP A 1039 -3.88 -32.47 17.32
N SER A 1040 -3.46 -31.51 16.51
CA SER A 1040 -2.94 -31.74 15.15
C SER A 1040 -1.41 -31.74 15.19
N ARG A 1041 -0.78 -32.47 14.27
CA ARG A 1041 0.67 -32.53 14.12
C ARG A 1041 1.06 -32.42 12.66
N VAL A 1042 2.19 -31.76 12.41
CA VAL A 1042 2.82 -31.74 11.09
C VAL A 1042 3.76 -32.93 10.95
N GLU A 1043 3.56 -33.71 9.89
CA GLU A 1043 4.44 -34.80 9.47
C GLU A 1043 4.93 -34.50 8.05
N ILE A 1044 6.24 -34.57 7.85
CA ILE A 1044 6.86 -34.37 6.54
C ILE A 1044 7.09 -35.77 5.98
N ALA A 1045 6.48 -36.06 4.82
CA ALA A 1045 6.58 -37.35 4.14
C ALA A 1045 7.90 -37.48 3.37
#